data_AF-A0A416D515-F1
#
_entry.id   AF-A0A416D515-F1
#
_cell.length_a   1.000
_cell.length_b   1.000
_cell.length_c   1.000
_cell.angle_alpha   90.00
_cell.angle_beta   90.00
_cell.angle_gamma   90.00
#
_symmetry.space_group_name_H-M   'P 1'
#
loop_
_entity.id
_entity.type
_entity.pdbx_description
1 polymer ?
#
loop_
_entity_poly.entity_id
_entity_poly.type
_entity_poly.pdbx_seq_one_letter_code
_entity_poly.pdbx_strand_id
1 'polypeptide(L)'
;MLYITSVNENLSGWMKLACYRTTGAPQNAVLGKDSSAVGYPAVNNDYSYSAAYWSDEIHPSSANSWKEINITKAVEDACSEQTDSDKITLKFRLQVPQAGVNISTQSPYLPKIVISDGTPEEDKNEYTRTGLFTHNMLSDNPGEVGYTSRYEHGDFMTERGYDGMTFSLFEAAQYGLLWDQYDKDRGIALTEEDYLKNPNDSSVSQMNAKKVFPYGSKERKWVEEKRAEIIKMYSDAKKNGQKIYFMQDVIVLPTSLKNSRSDIQSSGKIDIRKAETQKVMDYMYDEMFTDFCDENGTPLIDGIYVRYGETYTGSSWGIPYHTGNNPIMGDSTQTHLLLMNYLRNKICVGYDKEIIYRTWGFGAFQYDPNTYLTISNQLEPHKNFYFAIKHTAGDFHRTFTFNQTLNIGQHQQIVEVQAAREYEGKGAYPNYIAGGVINGFEEYSFLMSDDETQSLRDVINVENSMVKGIWTWSRGGGWAGPYINGLGYPNNNPSDPNKDKSDKSIPVINGSEMWCDLNSYVINKWAKDTSVSDEDLVKEYARAELKMNETDAQSFYDLCKKSSMAVLLGLARNTDKYGVDVWWTRDDGIQITEFNKNINNAYKNSAADVMLAEKAESVKLWKEMIDIAYNLDDRLYDVKLADSDTSVKEYIIMTTEYGYYLFDIFNQMHIASVERLKAQAIGESSTPAMNRAVLKYDQLWAEWQKEYDENKLKGYPTLYAKTKSSFAGYNSLVYSKPFDDIMASFPRLPAGKKFEADNVTAQGADNPQYAADGDINTAFTAGYQSESEYPKKYIRFEFDQSESIDTIVVKKQKITLSSNTSYWADHAYAVGCVLEGSFDGENWETIYTMNTKPDGTDSQSEVVINLARPNNYKFIQYIRKEKNSYIDWADAGGNKLILADIEFYTNEEDEPEETPIPTDTPAPTDTPAPAPTDTPAPTDTPAPDETPVPSGTPISVIGATVTKTETDQEYIFDVELEQPHDNCNVYVAIYDENHCLIAVRIASLDTTKKASVPIDKLENEHIAKIFIWTDKLEPIIDSVTIEL
;
A
#
# COMPACT_ATOMS: atom_id res chain seq x y z
N MET A 1 12.30 -38.31 -0.91
CA MET A 1 10.89 -38.08 -1.29
C MET A 1 10.05 -38.05 -0.03
N LEU A 2 9.44 -36.90 0.24
CA LEU A 2 8.52 -36.69 1.36
C LEU A 2 7.10 -37.03 0.91
N TYR A 3 6.33 -37.74 1.73
CA TYR A 3 4.90 -37.94 1.54
C TYR A 3 4.17 -37.54 2.81
N ILE A 4 3.40 -36.47 2.75
CA ILE A 4 2.55 -35.99 3.85
C ILE A 4 1.16 -36.63 3.66
N THR A 5 0.60 -37.22 4.72
CA THR A 5 -0.76 -37.78 4.72
C THR A 5 -1.44 -37.45 6.04
N SER A 6 -2.62 -36.81 5.98
CA SER A 6 -3.47 -36.53 7.12
C SER A 6 -4.46 -37.68 7.35
N VAL A 7 -4.73 -37.99 8.63
CA VAL A 7 -5.82 -38.87 9.09
C VAL A 7 -6.31 -38.31 10.43
N ASN A 8 -7.61 -38.44 10.70
CA ASN A 8 -8.31 -37.64 11.70
C ASN A 8 -8.45 -38.30 13.08
N GLU A 9 -9.02 -37.54 14.03
CA GLU A 9 -9.65 -37.92 15.33
C GLU A 9 -8.84 -37.84 16.67
N ASN A 10 -9.45 -37.02 17.56
CA ASN A 10 -9.51 -37.05 19.04
C ASN A 10 -8.33 -36.56 19.93
N LEU A 11 -8.73 -35.87 21.02
CA LEU A 11 -7.94 -34.89 21.80
C LEU A 11 -6.98 -35.45 22.88
N SER A 12 -5.81 -34.82 23.02
CA SER A 12 -5.43 -34.10 24.26
C SER A 12 -4.06 -33.37 24.15
N GLY A 13 -4.08 -32.05 24.29
CA GLY A 13 -3.00 -31.23 24.86
C GLY A 13 -1.69 -30.94 24.10
N TRP A 14 -1.28 -31.71 23.08
CA TRP A 14 0.09 -31.58 22.53
C TRP A 14 0.19 -31.78 21.01
N MET A 15 0.97 -30.92 20.32
CA MET A 15 1.46 -31.22 18.98
C MET A 15 2.51 -32.32 19.04
N LYS A 16 2.31 -33.42 18.29
CA LYS A 16 3.32 -34.45 18.06
C LYS A 16 3.73 -34.47 16.59
N LEU A 17 4.97 -34.07 16.32
CA LEU A 17 5.66 -34.43 15.10
C LEU A 17 6.23 -35.83 15.31
N ALA A 18 5.67 -36.82 14.61
CA ALA A 18 6.11 -38.21 14.74
C ALA A 18 6.93 -38.62 13.50
N CYS A 19 8.20 -38.93 13.72
CA CYS A 19 9.10 -39.49 12.71
C CYS A 19 9.14 -41.01 12.84
N TYR A 20 8.92 -41.74 11.75
CA TYR A 20 9.00 -43.20 11.72
C TYR A 20 9.82 -43.71 10.54
N ARG A 21 10.59 -44.77 10.80
CA ARG A 21 11.44 -45.47 9.82
C ARG A 21 10.62 -46.52 9.06
N THR A 22 10.71 -46.54 7.73
CA THR A 22 10.02 -47.56 6.90
C THR A 22 10.96 -48.28 5.94
N THR A 23 10.99 -49.60 5.99
CA THR A 23 11.79 -50.47 5.10
C THR A 23 10.96 -50.94 3.90
N GLY A 24 10.76 -50.10 2.90
CA GLY A 24 10.06 -50.50 1.66
C GLY A 24 9.60 -49.34 0.78
N ALA A 25 9.34 -49.63 -0.51
CA ALA A 25 8.80 -48.67 -1.46
C ALA A 25 7.32 -48.33 -1.15
N PRO A 26 6.85 -47.09 -1.42
CA PRO A 26 5.48 -46.70 -1.11
C PRO A 26 4.47 -47.42 -2.02
N GLN A 27 3.40 -47.96 -1.42
CA GLN A 27 2.22 -48.38 -2.15
C GLN A 27 1.20 -47.22 -2.16
N ASN A 28 0.78 -46.82 -3.36
CA ASN A 28 -0.27 -45.82 -3.54
C ASN A 28 -1.64 -46.48 -3.36
N ALA A 29 -2.39 -46.09 -2.33
CA ALA A 29 -3.79 -46.44 -2.16
C ALA A 29 -4.66 -45.18 -2.37
N VAL A 30 -5.67 -45.29 -3.24
CA VAL A 30 -6.68 -44.25 -3.44
C VAL A 30 -7.92 -44.63 -2.64
N LEU A 31 -8.31 -43.81 -1.67
CA LEU A 31 -9.54 -43.99 -0.90
C LEU A 31 -10.72 -43.38 -1.66
N GLY A 32 -11.55 -44.25 -2.23
CA GLY A 32 -12.86 -43.87 -2.79
C GLY A 32 -13.97 -43.92 -1.74
N LYS A 33 -15.08 -43.23 -2.02
CA LYS A 33 -16.31 -43.27 -1.20
C LYS A 33 -16.85 -44.69 -1.02
N ASP A 34 -17.47 -44.91 0.15
CA ASP A 34 -18.24 -46.08 0.59
C ASP A 34 -17.52 -47.44 0.65
N SER A 35 -17.27 -47.90 1.88
CA SER A 35 -17.97 -49.10 2.38
C SER A 35 -17.78 -49.31 3.88
N SER A 36 -18.83 -49.78 4.53
CA SER A 36 -18.87 -50.16 5.93
C SER A 36 -17.97 -51.37 6.22
N ALA A 37 -16.91 -51.16 7.01
CA ALA A 37 -16.09 -52.24 7.55
C ALA A 37 -15.54 -51.89 8.94
N VAL A 38 -16.14 -52.48 9.97
CA VAL A 38 -15.55 -52.54 11.32
C VAL A 38 -14.29 -53.40 11.24
N GLY A 39 -13.10 -52.81 11.39
CA GLY A 39 -11.86 -53.58 11.35
C GLY A 39 -10.58 -52.76 11.28
N TYR A 40 -10.08 -52.33 12.43
CA TYR A 40 -8.63 -52.18 12.61
C TYR A 40 -7.99 -53.57 12.71
N PRO A 41 -6.87 -53.81 12.01
CA PRO A 41 -5.87 -54.75 12.51
C PRO A 41 -4.47 -54.13 12.49
N ALA A 42 -4.08 -53.53 13.62
CA ALA A 42 -2.68 -53.27 13.93
C ALA A 42 -2.10 -54.50 14.65
N VAL A 43 -1.82 -55.58 13.90
CA VAL A 43 -1.09 -56.76 14.40
C VAL A 43 -0.16 -57.28 13.29
N ASN A 44 1.13 -57.48 13.62
CA ASN A 44 2.22 -57.95 12.74
C ASN A 44 2.78 -56.93 11.72
N ASN A 45 3.45 -55.88 12.21
CA ASN A 45 4.56 -55.24 11.50
C ASN A 45 5.62 -54.76 12.53
N ASP A 46 6.80 -55.37 12.52
CA ASP A 46 7.89 -55.17 13.51
C ASP A 46 8.68 -53.85 13.33
N TYR A 47 8.01 -52.76 12.96
CA TYR A 47 8.67 -51.48 12.61
C TYR A 47 7.99 -50.26 13.24
N SER A 48 8.11 -50.12 14.56
CA SER A 48 7.90 -48.84 15.26
C SER A 48 8.81 -48.71 16.48
N TYR A 49 10.00 -48.14 16.28
CA TYR A 49 10.73 -47.48 17.36
C TYR A 49 10.34 -46.00 17.34
N SER A 50 9.83 -45.51 18.46
CA SER A 50 9.32 -44.14 18.61
C SER A 50 10.30 -43.29 19.42
N ALA A 51 11.16 -42.55 18.74
CA ALA A 51 11.85 -41.41 19.33
C ALA A 51 10.84 -40.25 19.44
N ALA A 52 10.13 -40.17 20.57
CA ALA A 52 9.28 -39.03 20.90
C ALA A 52 10.12 -38.00 21.64
N TYR A 53 10.41 -36.87 20.99
CA TYR A 53 11.06 -35.74 21.64
C TYR A 53 10.04 -35.01 22.52
N TRP A 54 10.34 -34.84 23.80
CA TRP A 54 9.52 -34.09 24.76
C TRP A 54 10.33 -32.86 25.21
N SER A 55 9.69 -31.69 25.21
CA SER A 55 10.20 -30.47 25.82
C SER A 55 9.35 -30.17 27.05
N ASP A 56 9.93 -30.26 28.24
CA ASP A 56 9.20 -30.09 29.52
C ASP A 56 9.00 -28.61 29.92
N GLU A 57 9.25 -27.66 29.00
CA GLU A 57 9.08 -26.23 29.25
C GLU A 57 7.60 -25.81 29.14
N ILE A 58 7.01 -25.49 30.29
CA ILE A 58 5.68 -24.88 30.40
C ILE A 58 5.84 -23.36 30.24
N HIS A 59 5.32 -22.81 29.14
CA HIS A 59 5.23 -21.35 28.93
C HIS A 59 3.82 -20.81 29.27
N PRO A 60 3.69 -19.57 29.78
CA PRO A 60 2.40 -18.94 30.03
C PRO A 60 1.60 -18.73 28.73
N SER A 61 0.28 -18.79 28.84
CA SER A 61 -0.68 -18.81 27.72
C SER A 61 -0.90 -17.45 27.03
N SER A 62 0.13 -16.61 26.92
CA SER A 62 0.02 -15.23 26.43
C SER A 62 1.20 -14.83 25.53
N ALA A 63 1.46 -15.59 24.47
CA ALA A 63 2.26 -15.17 23.32
C ALA A 63 2.03 -16.09 22.11
N ASN A 64 1.90 -15.51 20.91
CA ASN A 64 2.01 -16.23 19.63
C ASN A 64 3.48 -16.64 19.41
N SER A 65 3.95 -17.63 20.16
CA SER A 65 5.30 -18.16 20.08
C SER A 65 5.39 -19.24 19.01
N TRP A 66 6.20 -18.98 17.98
CA TRP A 66 6.56 -20.00 16.98
C TRP A 66 7.36 -21.12 17.66
N LYS A 67 7.02 -22.37 17.33
CA LYS A 67 7.70 -23.53 17.91
C LYS A 67 8.72 -24.09 16.92
N GLU A 68 9.99 -23.80 17.15
CA GLU A 68 11.09 -24.34 16.37
C GLU A 68 11.36 -25.81 16.75
N ILE A 69 11.52 -26.68 15.76
CA ILE A 69 11.80 -28.11 15.97
C ILE A 69 13.11 -28.45 15.28
N ASN A 70 14.15 -28.77 16.06
CA ASN A 70 15.46 -29.15 15.53
C ASN A 70 15.40 -30.55 14.90
N ILE A 71 15.14 -30.61 13.60
CA ILE A 71 15.06 -31.85 12.82
C ILE A 71 16.42 -32.56 12.79
N THR A 72 17.53 -31.82 12.71
CA THR A 72 18.90 -32.36 12.68
C THR A 72 19.16 -33.32 13.83
N LYS A 73 18.73 -32.98 15.05
CA LYS A 73 18.85 -33.83 16.24
C LYS A 73 18.18 -35.20 16.07
N ALA A 74 16.95 -35.22 15.54
CA ALA A 74 16.21 -36.44 15.29
C ALA A 74 16.81 -37.29 14.15
N VAL A 75 17.53 -36.67 13.21
CA VAL A 75 18.30 -37.36 12.17
C VAL A 75 19.60 -37.93 12.73
N GLU A 76 20.35 -37.15 13.52
CA GLU A 76 21.57 -37.61 14.21
C GLU A 76 21.32 -38.85 15.07
N ASP A 77 20.29 -38.82 15.91
CA ASP A 77 19.94 -39.93 16.79
C ASP A 77 19.57 -41.18 15.94
N ALA A 78 18.76 -41.01 14.89
CA ALA A 78 18.37 -42.10 13.97
C ALA A 78 19.55 -42.66 13.14
N CYS A 79 20.55 -41.84 12.82
CA CYS A 79 21.80 -42.25 12.18
C CYS A 79 22.72 -42.98 13.17
N SER A 80 22.74 -42.59 14.44
CA SER A 80 23.60 -43.18 15.47
C SER A 80 23.24 -44.63 15.82
N GLU A 81 21.99 -45.04 15.59
CA GLU A 81 21.47 -46.37 15.92
C GLU A 81 21.67 -47.45 14.83
N GLN A 82 22.22 -47.14 13.65
CA GLN A 82 22.64 -48.18 12.67
C GLN A 82 23.89 -47.84 11.84
N THR A 83 24.71 -48.87 11.62
CA THR A 83 26.04 -48.78 10.99
C THR A 83 26.10 -49.01 9.48
N ASP A 84 25.04 -49.50 8.83
CA ASP A 84 25.13 -50.11 7.49
C ASP A 84 23.92 -49.82 6.56
N SER A 85 23.55 -48.56 6.33
CA SER A 85 22.63 -48.24 5.21
C SER A 85 22.90 -46.89 4.53
N ASP A 86 23.22 -46.91 3.24
CA ASP A 86 23.55 -45.74 2.42
C ASP A 86 22.38 -44.75 2.18
N LYS A 87 21.15 -45.12 2.58
CA LYS A 87 19.94 -44.30 2.38
C LYS A 87 18.94 -44.49 3.51
N ILE A 88 18.66 -43.41 4.23
CA ILE A 88 17.58 -43.33 5.23
C ILE A 88 16.34 -42.71 4.58
N THR A 89 15.15 -43.22 4.90
CA THR A 89 13.87 -42.65 4.48
C THR A 89 13.07 -42.27 5.73
N LEU A 90 12.85 -40.98 5.90
CA LEU A 90 12.09 -40.40 7.00
C LEU A 90 10.69 -40.03 6.51
N LYS A 91 9.66 -40.39 7.29
CA LYS A 91 8.28 -39.94 7.07
C LYS A 91 7.86 -39.10 8.26
N PHE A 92 7.49 -37.86 7.98
CA PHE A 92 6.97 -36.92 8.97
C PHE A 92 5.44 -36.98 8.94
N ARG A 93 4.83 -37.32 10.07
CA ARG A 93 3.39 -37.14 10.29
C ARG A 93 3.20 -35.88 11.15
N LEU A 94 2.61 -34.86 10.54
CA LEU A 94 2.04 -33.73 11.28
C LEU A 94 0.65 -34.17 11.77
N GLN A 95 0.43 -34.11 13.08
CA GLN A 95 -0.87 -34.39 13.69
C GLN A 95 -1.35 -33.09 14.35
N VAL A 96 -2.33 -32.44 13.69
CA VAL A 96 -2.95 -31.19 14.12
C VAL A 96 -4.28 -31.51 14.80
N PRO A 97 -4.64 -30.86 15.92
CA PRO A 97 -5.98 -31.01 16.51
C PRO A 97 -7.07 -30.48 15.57
N GLN A 98 -8.25 -31.11 15.57
CA GLN A 98 -9.50 -30.59 14.98
C GLN A 98 -10.52 -30.31 16.10
N ALA A 99 -11.52 -29.44 15.91
CA ALA A 99 -11.87 -28.67 14.71
C ALA A 99 -11.57 -27.16 14.86
N GLY A 100 -11.58 -26.41 13.75
CA GLY A 100 -11.37 -24.95 13.72
C GLY A 100 -10.40 -24.47 12.64
N VAL A 101 -9.38 -25.26 12.29
CA VAL A 101 -8.50 -24.96 11.15
C VAL A 101 -8.95 -25.76 9.93
N ASN A 102 -9.66 -25.10 9.04
CA ASN A 102 -9.89 -25.58 7.68
C ASN A 102 -8.56 -25.46 6.92
N ILE A 103 -7.72 -26.50 6.91
CA ILE A 103 -6.58 -26.58 5.98
C ILE A 103 -7.16 -26.86 4.59
N SER A 104 -7.77 -25.83 4.03
CA SER A 104 -8.14 -25.78 2.63
C SER A 104 -6.87 -25.94 1.81
N THR A 105 -6.78 -27.03 1.05
CA THR A 105 -5.76 -27.19 0.01
C THR A 105 -5.95 -26.21 -1.17
N GLN A 106 -6.86 -25.25 -1.04
CA GLN A 106 -7.02 -24.09 -1.92
C GLN A 106 -6.60 -22.76 -1.27
N SER A 107 -6.15 -22.74 0.00
CA SER A 107 -5.52 -21.55 0.57
C SER A 107 -4.10 -21.38 -0.01
N PRO A 108 -3.80 -20.29 -0.74
CA PRO A 108 -2.52 -20.08 -1.40
C PRO A 108 -1.46 -19.45 -0.46
N TYR A 109 -1.54 -19.74 0.84
CA TYR A 109 -0.79 -19.06 1.91
C TYR A 109 -0.11 -20.03 2.89
N LEU A 110 0.32 -21.22 2.41
CA LEU A 110 1.12 -22.13 3.24
C LEU A 110 2.58 -21.63 3.33
N PRO A 111 3.16 -21.56 4.54
CA PRO A 111 4.61 -21.39 4.69
C PRO A 111 5.36 -22.54 4.01
N LYS A 112 6.46 -22.20 3.32
CA LYS A 112 7.36 -23.18 2.72
C LYS A 112 8.06 -23.95 3.83
N ILE A 113 7.79 -25.24 3.98
CA ILE A 113 8.54 -26.11 4.89
C ILE A 113 9.92 -26.33 4.26
N VAL A 114 10.91 -25.55 4.70
CA VAL A 114 12.30 -25.73 4.30
C VAL A 114 12.84 -27.00 4.95
N ILE A 115 13.36 -27.91 4.13
CA ILE A 115 14.09 -29.10 4.58
C ILE A 115 15.53 -28.91 4.13
N SER A 116 16.37 -28.32 4.98
CA SER A 116 17.81 -28.37 4.80
C SER A 116 18.29 -29.81 5.01
N ASP A 117 19.30 -30.23 4.26
CA ASP A 117 19.79 -31.61 4.25
C ASP A 117 20.87 -31.89 5.32
N GLY A 118 21.05 -30.96 6.27
CA GLY A 118 22.07 -31.05 7.31
C GLY A 118 23.47 -30.71 6.81
N THR A 119 23.65 -30.38 5.52
CA THR A 119 24.68 -29.41 5.17
C THR A 119 24.34 -28.14 5.94
N PRO A 120 25.29 -27.50 6.64
CA PRO A 120 25.08 -26.12 7.05
C PRO A 120 24.64 -25.34 5.81
N GLU A 121 23.63 -24.49 5.91
CA GLU A 121 23.73 -23.26 5.12
C GLU A 121 25.12 -22.70 5.44
N GLU A 122 25.92 -22.37 4.43
CA GLU A 122 27.04 -21.45 4.65
C GLU A 122 26.43 -20.29 5.41
N ASP A 123 26.83 -20.10 6.67
CA ASP A 123 26.13 -19.20 7.58
C ASP A 123 26.08 -17.87 6.84
N LYS A 124 24.89 -17.32 6.58
CA LYS A 124 24.77 -16.09 5.78
C LYS A 124 25.42 -14.88 6.49
N ASN A 125 26.02 -15.13 7.66
CA ASN A 125 26.82 -14.25 8.50
C ASN A 125 28.30 -14.72 8.66
N GLU A 126 28.77 -15.81 8.01
CA GLU A 126 30.19 -16.21 7.96
C GLU A 126 31.04 -15.07 7.39
N TYR A 127 30.52 -14.37 6.38
CA TYR A 127 31.16 -13.24 5.71
C TYR A 127 30.39 -11.94 5.93
N THR A 128 30.23 -11.46 7.17
CA THR A 128 29.75 -10.09 7.39
C THR A 128 30.70 -9.05 6.81
N ARG A 129 30.17 -7.92 6.34
CA ARG A 129 30.90 -6.82 5.72
C ARG A 129 30.73 -5.55 6.54
N THR A 130 31.83 -4.82 6.70
CA THR A 130 31.84 -3.48 7.29
C THR A 130 32.26 -2.44 6.24
N GLY A 131 31.57 -1.31 6.17
CA GLY A 131 31.97 -0.17 5.36
C GLY A 131 31.88 -0.40 3.86
N LEU A 132 30.76 -0.95 3.36
CA LEU A 132 30.43 -0.78 1.94
C LEU A 132 30.30 0.72 1.63
N PHE A 133 30.66 1.07 0.40
CA PHE A 133 30.60 2.45 -0.07
C PHE A 133 29.15 2.82 -0.40
N THR A 134 28.61 3.86 0.22
CA THR A 134 27.18 4.20 0.11
C THR A 134 26.93 5.60 -0.45
N HIS A 135 25.97 5.66 -1.36
CA HIS A 135 25.50 6.90 -1.97
C HIS A 135 23.99 7.04 -1.86
N ASN A 136 23.55 8.28 -1.86
CA ASN A 136 22.20 8.61 -2.27
C ASN A 136 22.20 9.37 -3.61
N MET A 137 21.11 9.28 -4.34
CA MET A 137 20.75 10.25 -5.37
C MET A 137 19.34 10.78 -5.11
N LEU A 138 19.23 12.09 -5.23
CA LEU A 138 17.97 12.79 -5.47
C LEU A 138 17.78 12.96 -6.97
N SER A 139 16.60 12.57 -7.46
CA SER A 139 16.16 12.96 -8.81
C SER A 139 14.74 13.48 -8.77
N ASP A 140 14.60 14.77 -8.99
CA ASP A 140 13.38 15.29 -9.59
C ASP A 140 13.31 14.89 -11.05
N ASN A 141 12.11 14.83 -11.62
CA ASN A 141 12.00 14.67 -13.06
C ASN A 141 12.33 16.01 -13.74
N PRO A 142 13.00 15.97 -14.89
CA PRO A 142 13.17 17.11 -15.78
C PRO A 142 11.94 18.00 -15.88
N GLY A 143 12.11 19.30 -15.64
CA GLY A 143 11.07 20.31 -15.83
C GLY A 143 9.95 20.33 -14.78
N GLU A 144 9.93 19.40 -13.82
CA GLU A 144 9.10 19.52 -12.62
C GLU A 144 9.76 20.47 -11.61
N VAL A 145 8.97 21.05 -10.69
CA VAL A 145 9.56 21.70 -9.50
C VAL A 145 9.90 20.62 -8.51
N GLY A 146 11.10 20.73 -7.94
CA GLY A 146 11.65 19.69 -7.10
C GLY A 146 10.91 19.50 -5.80
N TYR A 147 10.93 18.26 -5.32
CA TYR A 147 10.49 17.94 -3.97
C TYR A 147 11.48 18.55 -2.98
N THR A 148 10.99 19.03 -1.83
CA THR A 148 11.89 19.54 -0.79
C THR A 148 12.42 18.36 0.01
N SER A 149 13.70 18.07 -0.09
CA SER A 149 14.32 16.91 0.56
C SER A 149 15.56 17.27 1.36
N ARG A 150 15.67 16.72 2.58
CA ARG A 150 16.89 16.87 3.41
C ARG A 150 18.12 16.22 2.77
N TYR A 151 17.93 15.26 1.86
CA TYR A 151 19.00 14.59 1.13
C TYR A 151 19.74 15.53 0.14
N GLU A 152 19.24 16.75 -0.11
CA GLU A 152 19.95 17.81 -0.85
C GLU A 152 21.13 18.40 -0.07
N HIS A 153 21.26 18.09 1.22
CA HIS A 153 22.21 18.74 2.12
C HIS A 153 23.31 17.77 2.58
N GLY A 154 24.56 18.18 2.33
CA GLY A 154 25.74 17.33 2.56
C GLY A 154 26.01 17.04 4.04
N ASP A 155 25.53 17.87 4.96
CA ASP A 155 25.58 17.65 6.41
C ASP A 155 24.61 16.54 6.84
N PHE A 156 23.35 16.57 6.38
CA PHE A 156 22.38 15.48 6.62
C PHE A 156 22.83 14.16 5.99
N MET A 157 23.43 14.20 4.79
CA MET A 157 24.06 13.04 4.17
C MET A 157 25.16 12.42 5.05
N THR A 158 26.00 13.26 5.67
CA THR A 158 27.04 12.82 6.60
C THR A 158 26.45 12.32 7.93
N GLU A 159 25.43 12.98 8.47
CA GLU A 159 24.69 12.54 9.67
C GLU A 159 24.09 11.15 9.48
N ARG A 160 23.48 10.90 8.32
CA ARG A 160 22.95 9.58 7.96
C ARG A 160 24.00 8.55 7.56
N GLY A 161 25.28 8.95 7.49
CA GLY A 161 26.40 8.05 7.25
C GLY A 161 26.56 7.63 5.79
N TYR A 162 26.20 8.49 4.83
CA TYR A 162 26.56 8.30 3.43
C TYR A 162 28.00 8.77 3.19
N ASP A 163 28.71 8.11 2.26
CA ASP A 163 30.09 8.48 1.91
C ASP A 163 30.16 9.42 0.69
N GLY A 164 29.09 9.47 -0.12
CA GLY A 164 29.05 10.28 -1.33
C GLY A 164 27.65 10.78 -1.69
N MET A 165 27.62 12.00 -2.24
CA MET A 165 26.42 12.65 -2.75
C MET A 165 26.42 12.61 -4.28
N THR A 166 25.32 12.14 -4.87
CA THR A 166 25.11 12.17 -6.32
C THR A 166 24.13 13.28 -6.69
N PHE A 167 24.67 14.37 -7.24
CA PHE A 167 23.89 15.50 -7.74
C PHE A 167 23.08 15.14 -9.00
N SER A 168 21.99 15.87 -9.20
CA SER A 168 21.01 15.63 -10.27
C SER A 168 21.59 15.93 -11.66
N LEU A 169 20.83 15.58 -12.70
CA LEU A 169 21.22 15.79 -14.09
C LEU A 169 21.61 17.25 -14.37
N PHE A 170 20.83 18.22 -13.90
CA PHE A 170 21.02 19.64 -14.19
C PHE A 170 22.14 20.30 -13.39
N GLU A 171 22.71 19.58 -12.43
CA GLU A 171 23.83 20.01 -11.58
C GLU A 171 25.15 19.40 -12.04
N ALA A 172 25.16 18.63 -13.13
CA ALA A 172 26.36 18.09 -13.73
C ALA A 172 27.32 19.20 -14.22
N ALA A 173 28.61 19.07 -13.86
CA ALA A 173 29.66 20.02 -14.21
C ALA A 173 29.75 20.37 -15.70
N GLN A 174 29.28 19.49 -16.59
CA GLN A 174 29.26 19.70 -18.05
C GLN A 174 28.55 20.99 -18.49
N TYR A 175 27.63 21.54 -17.67
CA TYR A 175 26.91 22.78 -17.98
C TYR A 175 27.65 24.07 -17.61
N GLY A 176 28.70 23.99 -16.79
CA GLY A 176 29.53 25.13 -16.37
C GLY A 176 30.88 25.22 -17.07
N LEU A 177 31.07 24.52 -18.18
CA LEU A 177 32.33 24.49 -18.95
C LEU A 177 32.43 25.70 -19.88
N LEU A 178 33.54 26.42 -19.82
CA LEU A 178 33.82 27.66 -20.55
C LEU A 178 34.40 27.38 -21.95
N TRP A 179 35.02 26.23 -22.18
CA TRP A 179 35.64 25.79 -23.44
C TRP A 179 36.79 26.68 -23.94
N ASP A 180 37.37 27.54 -23.07
CA ASP A 180 38.41 28.51 -23.46
C ASP A 180 39.69 27.84 -23.97
N GLN A 181 40.09 26.69 -23.40
CA GLN A 181 41.26 25.93 -23.87
C GLN A 181 41.01 25.27 -25.25
N TYR A 182 39.79 24.77 -25.50
CA TYR A 182 39.38 24.27 -26.82
C TYR A 182 39.38 25.37 -27.89
N ASP A 183 38.91 26.57 -27.55
CA ASP A 183 38.95 27.73 -28.45
C ASP A 183 40.39 28.18 -28.75
N LYS A 184 41.25 28.23 -27.73
CA LYS A 184 42.67 28.55 -27.86
C LYS A 184 43.41 27.60 -28.79
N ASP A 185 43.22 26.28 -28.64
CA ASP A 185 43.90 25.28 -29.47
C ASP A 185 43.37 25.23 -30.92
N ARG A 186 42.19 25.83 -31.17
CA ARG A 186 41.66 26.12 -32.51
C ARG A 186 42.12 27.47 -33.07
N GLY A 187 43.05 28.15 -32.40
CA GLY A 187 43.63 29.43 -32.82
C GLY A 187 42.82 30.67 -32.42
N ILE A 188 41.88 30.55 -31.48
CA ILE A 188 41.03 31.64 -30.98
C ILE A 188 41.56 32.11 -29.61
N ALA A 189 42.84 32.48 -29.58
CA ALA A 189 43.57 32.89 -28.37
C ALA A 189 43.24 34.31 -27.88
N LEU A 190 41.95 34.70 -27.93
CA LEU A 190 41.45 35.95 -27.36
C LEU A 190 41.13 35.73 -25.87
N THR A 191 41.70 36.56 -25.00
CA THR A 191 41.37 36.61 -23.57
C THR A 191 40.20 37.55 -23.29
N GLU A 192 39.55 37.40 -22.13
CA GLU A 192 38.50 38.33 -21.70
C GLU A 192 39.04 39.74 -21.50
N GLU A 193 40.25 39.88 -20.93
CA GLU A 193 40.88 41.18 -20.71
C GLU A 193 41.13 41.95 -22.02
N ASP A 194 41.55 41.24 -23.08
CA ASP A 194 41.73 41.83 -24.41
C ASP A 194 40.40 42.23 -25.05
N TYR A 195 39.35 41.43 -24.86
CA TYR A 195 38.00 41.77 -25.30
C TYR A 195 37.46 43.00 -24.58
N LEU A 196 37.55 43.06 -23.25
CA LEU A 196 37.04 44.17 -22.44
C LEU A 196 37.77 45.50 -22.71
N LYS A 197 39.06 45.45 -23.10
CA LYS A 197 39.81 46.64 -23.53
C LYS A 197 39.29 47.23 -24.85
N ASN A 198 38.90 46.39 -25.81
CA ASN A 198 38.55 46.82 -27.17
C ASN A 198 37.32 46.07 -27.76
N PRO A 199 36.14 46.07 -27.08
CA PRO A 199 35.02 45.20 -27.45
C PRO A 199 34.40 45.56 -28.82
N ASN A 200 34.62 46.80 -29.27
CA ASN A 200 34.14 47.36 -30.54
C ASN A 200 35.18 47.34 -31.67
N ASP A 201 36.42 46.87 -31.44
CA ASP A 201 37.37 46.69 -32.54
C ASP A 201 36.92 45.52 -33.41
N SER A 202 36.78 45.74 -34.72
CA SER A 202 36.21 44.72 -35.61
C SER A 202 36.96 43.39 -35.63
N SER A 203 38.29 43.39 -35.41
CA SER A 203 39.08 42.17 -35.38
C SER A 203 38.88 41.39 -34.07
N VAL A 204 38.79 42.12 -32.95
CA VAL A 204 38.47 41.57 -31.63
C VAL A 204 37.04 41.03 -31.61
N SER A 205 36.04 41.79 -32.07
CA SER A 205 34.65 41.33 -32.12
C SER A 205 34.47 40.11 -33.04
N GLN A 206 35.14 40.09 -34.21
CA GLN A 206 35.11 38.94 -35.13
C GLN A 206 35.84 37.71 -34.58
N MET A 207 36.86 37.88 -33.75
CA MET A 207 37.53 36.76 -33.08
C MET A 207 36.68 36.22 -31.93
N ASN A 208 36.09 37.11 -31.11
CA ASN A 208 35.18 36.74 -30.03
C ASN A 208 33.97 35.95 -30.54
N ALA A 209 33.37 36.38 -31.66
CA ALA A 209 32.22 35.72 -32.28
C ALA A 209 32.49 34.28 -32.80
N LYS A 210 33.74 33.80 -32.78
CA LYS A 210 34.11 32.41 -33.13
C LYS A 210 34.24 31.48 -31.93
N LYS A 211 34.30 32.03 -30.71
CA LYS A 211 34.40 31.26 -29.47
C LYS A 211 33.14 30.41 -29.27
N VAL A 212 33.26 29.29 -28.55
CA VAL A 212 32.10 28.45 -28.17
C VAL A 212 31.11 29.28 -27.35
N PHE A 213 31.63 30.04 -26.39
CA PHE A 213 30.89 31.01 -25.60
C PHE A 213 31.58 32.39 -25.67
N PRO A 214 31.16 33.29 -26.57
CA PRO A 214 31.75 34.61 -26.73
C PRO A 214 31.66 35.46 -25.46
N TYR A 215 32.72 36.18 -25.09
CA TYR A 215 32.70 37.11 -23.95
C TYR A 215 31.61 38.16 -24.11
N GLY A 216 30.92 38.51 -23.02
CA GLY A 216 29.79 39.44 -23.00
C GLY A 216 28.49 38.91 -23.62
N SER A 217 28.44 37.66 -24.10
CA SER A 217 27.21 37.01 -24.56
C SER A 217 26.33 36.56 -23.39
N LYS A 218 25.04 36.31 -23.65
CA LYS A 218 24.12 35.76 -22.62
C LYS A 218 24.48 34.32 -22.29
N GLU A 219 24.92 33.61 -23.32
CA GLU A 219 25.42 32.24 -23.32
C GLU A 219 26.59 32.11 -22.34
N ARG A 220 27.63 32.95 -22.50
CA ARG A 220 28.81 32.96 -21.63
C ARG A 220 28.45 33.29 -20.18
N LYS A 221 27.66 34.34 -19.98
CA LYS A 221 27.21 34.76 -18.65
C LYS A 221 26.47 33.62 -17.92
N TRP A 222 25.55 32.93 -18.59
CA TRP A 222 24.78 31.83 -18.00
C TRP A 222 25.68 30.66 -17.59
N VAL A 223 26.68 30.32 -18.42
CA VAL A 223 27.65 29.26 -18.11
C VAL A 223 28.53 29.63 -16.91
N GLU A 224 28.97 30.88 -16.81
CA GLU A 224 29.75 31.38 -15.67
C GLU A 224 28.93 31.38 -14.36
N GLU A 225 27.67 31.80 -14.43
CA GLU A 225 26.72 31.72 -13.30
C GLU A 225 26.49 30.25 -12.88
N LYS A 226 26.21 29.35 -13.82
CA LYS A 226 26.00 27.93 -13.56
C LYS A 226 27.26 27.22 -13.05
N ARG A 227 28.44 27.63 -13.50
CA ARG A 227 29.73 27.14 -12.99
C ARG A 227 29.92 27.53 -11.52
N ALA A 228 29.68 28.79 -11.18
CA ALA A 228 29.83 29.29 -9.81
C ALA A 228 28.84 28.61 -8.85
N GLU A 229 27.60 28.39 -9.30
CA GLU A 229 26.56 27.61 -8.61
C GLU A 229 27.06 26.18 -8.29
N ILE A 230 27.47 25.42 -9.32
CA ILE A 230 27.92 24.03 -9.16
C ILE A 230 29.18 23.94 -8.28
N ILE A 231 30.18 24.80 -8.49
CA ILE A 231 31.41 24.82 -7.66
C ILE A 231 31.06 25.07 -6.19
N LYS A 232 30.11 25.97 -5.89
CA LYS A 232 29.65 26.21 -4.53
C LYS A 232 29.00 24.94 -3.94
N MET A 233 28.06 24.33 -4.65
CA MET A 233 27.35 23.12 -4.19
C MET A 233 28.32 21.97 -3.88
N TYR A 234 29.24 21.68 -4.81
CA TYR A 234 30.23 20.63 -4.64
C TYR A 234 31.21 20.94 -3.50
N SER A 235 31.63 22.20 -3.35
CA SER A 235 32.50 22.64 -2.24
C SER A 235 31.81 22.51 -0.88
N ASP A 236 30.52 22.84 -0.80
CA ASP A 236 29.75 22.75 0.44
C ASP A 236 29.48 21.28 0.84
N ALA A 237 29.26 20.38 -0.11
CA ALA A 237 29.24 18.94 0.16
C ALA A 237 30.62 18.38 0.57
N LYS A 238 31.71 18.77 -0.12
CA LYS A 238 33.09 18.38 0.25
C LYS A 238 33.47 18.77 1.67
N LYS A 239 33.08 19.96 2.14
CA LYS A 239 33.32 20.43 3.52
C LYS A 239 32.69 19.52 4.58
N ASN A 240 31.57 18.87 4.24
CA ASN A 240 30.90 17.90 5.11
C ASN A 240 31.48 16.48 5.01
N GLY A 241 32.53 16.26 4.21
CA GLY A 241 33.21 14.97 4.04
C GLY A 241 32.65 14.09 2.92
N GLN A 242 31.63 14.55 2.19
CA GLN A 242 31.02 13.80 1.09
C GLN A 242 31.95 13.71 -0.12
N LYS A 243 32.08 12.53 -0.72
CA LYS A 243 32.55 12.41 -2.11
C LYS A 243 31.49 12.98 -3.08
N ILE A 244 31.95 13.45 -4.24
CA ILE A 244 31.14 14.22 -5.21
C ILE A 244 30.98 13.45 -6.51
N TYR A 245 29.71 13.18 -6.85
CA TYR A 245 29.27 12.57 -8.08
C TYR A 245 28.09 13.33 -8.68
N PHE A 246 27.80 13.11 -9.95
CA PHE A 246 26.57 13.57 -10.58
C PHE A 246 26.17 12.62 -11.70
N MET A 247 24.89 12.64 -12.07
CA MET A 247 24.46 12.02 -13.31
C MET A 247 24.85 12.83 -14.53
N GLN A 248 25.54 12.21 -15.48
CA GLN A 248 25.88 12.83 -16.75
C GLN A 248 25.11 12.18 -17.90
N ASP A 249 24.28 12.96 -18.60
CA ASP A 249 23.88 12.65 -19.97
C ASP A 249 25.11 12.85 -20.89
N VAL A 250 25.88 11.77 -21.13
CA VAL A 250 27.31 11.81 -21.55
C VAL A 250 27.61 12.50 -22.89
N ILE A 251 26.62 12.78 -23.75
CA ILE A 251 26.84 13.42 -25.07
C ILE A 251 26.04 14.71 -25.24
N VAL A 252 26.02 15.51 -24.19
CA VAL A 252 25.51 16.89 -24.19
C VAL A 252 26.67 17.87 -24.40
N LEU A 253 26.56 18.71 -25.42
CA LEU A 253 27.58 19.71 -25.80
C LEU A 253 26.94 21.09 -25.98
N PRO A 254 27.73 22.19 -25.96
CA PRO A 254 27.25 23.51 -26.34
C PRO A 254 26.62 23.52 -27.73
N THR A 255 25.46 24.16 -27.86
CA THR A 255 24.71 24.22 -29.13
C THR A 255 25.50 24.92 -30.23
N SER A 256 26.27 25.95 -29.89
CA SER A 256 27.23 26.63 -30.79
C SER A 256 28.30 25.67 -31.32
N LEU A 257 28.91 24.86 -30.42
CA LEU A 257 29.94 23.89 -30.76
C LEU A 257 29.39 22.86 -31.75
N LYS A 258 28.28 22.17 -31.42
CA LYS A 258 27.63 21.20 -32.30
C LYS A 258 27.34 21.81 -33.67
N ASN A 259 26.69 22.96 -33.72
CA ASN A 259 26.30 23.60 -34.98
C ASN A 259 27.51 23.98 -35.87
N SER A 260 28.68 24.24 -35.28
CA SER A 260 29.91 24.55 -36.00
C SER A 260 30.73 23.32 -36.46
N ARG A 261 30.39 22.11 -36.02
CA ARG A 261 31.17 20.87 -36.21
C ARG A 261 30.32 19.78 -36.87
N SER A 262 30.31 19.70 -38.20
CA SER A 262 29.65 18.60 -38.93
C SER A 262 30.44 17.29 -38.88
N ASP A 263 31.73 17.38 -38.60
CA ASP A 263 32.66 16.27 -38.47
C ASP A 263 32.40 15.40 -37.24
N ILE A 264 31.89 15.96 -36.13
CA ILE A 264 31.45 15.18 -34.93
C ILE A 264 30.04 14.59 -35.06
N GLN A 265 29.35 14.82 -36.19
CA GLN A 265 27.93 14.47 -36.35
C GLN A 265 27.66 13.40 -37.40
N SER A 266 26.69 12.52 -37.13
CA SER A 266 26.09 11.62 -38.11
C SER A 266 24.59 11.92 -38.21
N SER A 267 24.12 12.26 -39.40
CA SER A 267 22.71 12.64 -39.66
C SER A 267 22.17 13.71 -38.70
N GLY A 268 22.99 14.71 -38.36
CA GLY A 268 22.63 15.83 -37.47
C GLY A 268 22.59 15.52 -35.97
N LYS A 269 22.97 14.30 -35.56
CA LYS A 269 23.17 13.89 -34.15
C LYS A 269 24.66 13.80 -33.84
N ILE A 270 25.07 14.09 -32.60
CA ILE A 270 26.45 13.93 -32.15
C ILE A 270 26.74 12.41 -32.07
N ASP A 271 27.87 11.97 -32.62
CA ASP A 271 28.19 10.55 -32.81
C ASP A 271 29.52 10.19 -32.16
N ILE A 272 29.47 9.50 -31.00
CA ILE A 272 30.64 9.08 -30.20
C ILE A 272 31.61 8.17 -30.98
N ARG A 273 31.14 7.47 -32.02
CA ARG A 273 31.95 6.54 -32.82
C ARG A 273 32.96 7.25 -33.71
N LYS A 274 32.89 8.59 -33.80
CA LYS A 274 33.86 9.42 -34.51
C LYS A 274 34.96 9.91 -33.58
N ALA A 275 36.22 9.76 -34.03
CA ALA A 275 37.40 10.21 -33.29
C ALA A 275 37.38 11.72 -32.96
N GLU A 276 36.81 12.57 -33.82
CA GLU A 276 36.68 14.01 -33.54
C GLU A 276 35.67 14.31 -32.41
N THR A 277 34.65 13.46 -32.22
CA THR A 277 33.73 13.58 -31.09
C THR A 277 34.44 13.24 -29.78
N GLN A 278 35.23 12.16 -29.77
CA GLN A 278 36.04 11.76 -28.62
C GLN A 278 37.05 12.86 -28.25
N LYS A 279 37.73 13.47 -29.22
CA LYS A 279 38.59 14.65 -28.98
C LYS A 279 37.86 15.86 -28.41
N VAL A 280 36.61 16.11 -28.82
CA VAL A 280 35.80 17.21 -28.23
C VAL A 280 35.42 16.87 -26.78
N MET A 281 35.06 15.63 -26.51
CA MET A 281 34.80 15.14 -25.14
C MET A 281 36.06 15.08 -24.29
N ASP A 282 37.26 14.97 -24.89
CA ASP A 282 38.51 15.08 -24.15
C ASP A 282 38.64 16.45 -23.48
N TYR A 283 38.41 17.56 -24.21
CA TYR A 283 38.38 18.91 -23.61
C TYR A 283 37.28 19.06 -22.54
N MET A 284 36.11 18.44 -22.77
CA MET A 284 35.00 18.46 -21.81
C MET A 284 35.44 17.86 -20.47
N TYR A 285 36.02 16.65 -20.51
CA TYR A 285 36.49 15.97 -19.30
C TYR A 285 37.74 16.59 -18.70
N ASP A 286 38.64 17.15 -19.52
CA ASP A 286 39.81 17.86 -19.02
C ASP A 286 39.37 19.04 -18.16
N GLU A 287 38.52 19.93 -18.69
CA GLU A 287 38.03 21.09 -17.95
C GLU A 287 37.16 20.69 -16.74
N MET A 288 36.35 19.62 -16.83
CA MET A 288 35.61 19.08 -15.68
C MET A 288 36.55 18.65 -14.54
N PHE A 289 37.58 17.84 -14.82
CA PHE A 289 38.41 17.24 -13.77
C PHE A 289 39.61 18.10 -13.34
N THR A 290 39.97 19.17 -14.06
CA THR A 290 41.01 20.12 -13.63
C THR A 290 40.44 21.42 -13.06
N ASP A 291 39.38 21.98 -13.64
CA ASP A 291 39.01 23.38 -13.40
C ASP A 291 37.73 23.55 -12.56
N PHE A 292 37.07 22.45 -12.16
CA PHE A 292 36.10 22.44 -11.06
C PHE A 292 36.83 22.14 -9.75
N CYS A 293 37.43 23.18 -9.18
CA CYS A 293 38.23 23.10 -7.97
C CYS A 293 37.67 23.96 -6.83
N ASP A 294 38.07 23.64 -5.60
CA ASP A 294 37.84 24.50 -4.43
C ASP A 294 38.70 25.79 -4.48
N GLU A 295 38.56 26.64 -3.46
CA GLU A 295 39.33 27.89 -3.31
C GLU A 295 40.86 27.69 -3.22
N ASN A 296 41.33 26.46 -2.97
CA ASN A 296 42.74 26.09 -2.88
C ASN A 296 43.28 25.42 -4.16
N GLY A 297 42.43 25.21 -5.18
CA GLY A 297 42.78 24.51 -6.41
C GLY A 297 42.67 22.98 -6.34
N THR A 298 41.99 22.44 -5.32
CA THR A 298 41.74 20.99 -5.18
C THR A 298 40.56 20.56 -6.07
N PRO A 299 40.72 19.59 -6.99
CA PRO A 299 39.61 19.10 -7.81
C PRO A 299 38.45 18.54 -6.98
N LEU A 300 37.23 19.01 -7.25
CA LEU A 300 36.04 18.71 -6.47
C LEU A 300 35.40 17.37 -6.82
N ILE A 301 35.44 16.95 -8.09
CA ILE A 301 34.70 15.78 -8.59
C ILE A 301 35.48 14.50 -8.30
N ASP A 302 34.85 13.47 -7.75
CA ASP A 302 35.48 12.15 -7.50
C ASP A 302 35.11 11.11 -8.57
N GLY A 303 33.91 11.20 -9.14
CA GLY A 303 33.48 10.36 -10.25
C GLY A 303 32.20 10.85 -10.92
N ILE A 304 31.69 10.07 -11.87
CA ILE A 304 30.43 10.33 -12.56
C ILE A 304 29.55 9.09 -12.66
N TYR A 305 28.23 9.30 -12.58
CA TYR A 305 27.23 8.30 -12.94
C TYR A 305 26.85 8.49 -14.41
N VAL A 306 27.07 7.45 -15.22
CA VAL A 306 26.78 7.50 -16.65
C VAL A 306 25.31 7.24 -16.91
N ARG A 307 24.66 8.18 -17.61
CA ARG A 307 23.29 8.03 -18.13
C ARG A 307 23.29 8.12 -19.66
N TYR A 308 22.40 7.34 -20.27
CA TYR A 308 22.15 7.29 -21.71
C TYR A 308 20.67 6.98 -21.95
N GLY A 309 20.21 7.08 -23.20
CA GLY A 309 18.79 6.95 -23.56
C GLY A 309 18.13 8.31 -23.76
N GLU A 310 17.50 8.85 -22.72
CA GLU A 310 16.82 10.14 -22.75
C GLU A 310 17.80 11.29 -22.55
N THR A 311 17.51 12.48 -23.07
CA THR A 311 18.43 13.64 -22.96
C THR A 311 17.64 14.95 -22.88
N TYR A 312 17.76 15.67 -21.77
CA TYR A 312 16.94 16.86 -21.48
C TYR A 312 17.76 18.13 -21.66
N THR A 313 17.62 18.76 -22.82
CA THR A 313 18.39 19.95 -23.21
C THR A 313 17.53 20.95 -23.98
N GLY A 314 17.89 22.23 -23.93
CA GLY A 314 17.11 23.34 -24.47
C GLY A 314 16.29 24.07 -23.41
N SER A 315 15.73 25.22 -23.81
CA SER A 315 15.11 26.18 -22.89
C SER A 315 13.88 25.67 -22.14
N SER A 316 13.22 24.62 -22.63
CA SER A 316 12.10 23.96 -21.94
C SER A 316 12.51 23.21 -20.67
N TRP A 317 13.80 22.88 -20.54
CA TRP A 317 14.36 22.11 -19.42
C TRP A 317 15.38 22.92 -18.60
N GLY A 318 15.34 24.25 -18.69
CA GLY A 318 16.29 25.12 -17.96
C GLY A 318 17.73 25.14 -18.49
N ILE A 319 18.05 24.37 -19.53
CA ILE A 319 19.39 24.26 -20.13
C ILE A 319 19.41 24.88 -21.56
N PRO A 320 19.30 26.21 -21.72
CA PRO A 320 19.05 26.86 -23.00
C PRO A 320 20.21 26.76 -24.02
N TYR A 321 21.45 26.57 -23.55
CA TYR A 321 22.65 26.73 -24.38
C TYR A 321 23.38 25.43 -24.75
N HIS A 322 22.84 24.29 -24.31
CA HIS A 322 23.37 22.96 -24.63
C HIS A 322 22.35 22.14 -25.43
N THR A 323 22.86 21.09 -26.08
CA THR A 323 22.07 20.14 -26.87
C THR A 323 22.74 18.77 -26.83
N GLY A 324 21.94 17.71 -26.80
CA GLY A 324 22.45 16.34 -26.85
C GLY A 324 21.46 15.38 -27.50
N ASN A 325 21.83 14.10 -27.50
CA ASN A 325 21.01 12.98 -27.96
C ASN A 325 21.44 11.71 -27.22
N ASN A 326 20.71 10.60 -27.39
CA ASN A 326 21.23 9.29 -26.97
C ASN A 326 22.64 9.06 -27.61
N PRO A 327 23.71 8.76 -26.85
CA PRO A 327 25.03 8.43 -27.41
C PRO A 327 25.05 7.11 -28.17
N ILE A 328 24.09 6.23 -27.91
CA ILE A 328 24.03 4.88 -28.47
C ILE A 328 23.40 4.94 -29.85
N MET A 329 24.24 4.81 -30.89
CA MET A 329 23.87 4.96 -32.30
C MET A 329 24.36 3.79 -33.15
N GLY A 330 23.45 3.15 -33.89
CA GLY A 330 23.78 1.98 -34.72
C GLY A 330 23.73 0.69 -33.91
N ASP A 331 24.78 -0.12 -33.97
CA ASP A 331 24.89 -1.32 -33.14
C ASP A 331 25.02 -0.92 -31.66
N SER A 332 24.05 -1.34 -30.84
CA SER A 332 23.96 -0.94 -29.43
C SER A 332 25.18 -1.44 -28.66
N THR A 333 25.44 -2.75 -28.70
CA THR A 333 26.50 -3.42 -27.94
C THR A 333 27.87 -2.87 -28.27
N GLN A 334 28.21 -2.72 -29.55
CA GLN A 334 29.50 -2.14 -29.98
C GLN A 334 29.64 -0.68 -29.56
N THR A 335 28.56 0.11 -29.60
CA THR A 335 28.62 1.53 -29.22
C THR A 335 28.75 1.70 -27.71
N HIS A 336 28.05 0.88 -26.91
CA HIS A 336 28.24 0.80 -25.46
C HIS A 336 29.67 0.36 -25.10
N LEU A 337 30.21 -0.69 -25.74
CA LEU A 337 31.60 -1.14 -25.53
C LEU A 337 32.63 -0.07 -25.88
N LEU A 338 32.43 0.67 -26.98
CA LEU A 338 33.27 1.82 -27.34
C LEU A 338 33.18 2.92 -26.27
N LEU A 339 31.97 3.26 -25.81
CA LEU A 339 31.75 4.29 -24.80
C LEU A 339 32.38 3.90 -23.45
N MET A 340 32.19 2.67 -22.98
CA MET A 340 32.76 2.17 -21.74
C MET A 340 34.30 2.17 -21.79
N ASN A 341 34.90 1.69 -22.87
CA ASN A 341 36.36 1.74 -23.06
C ASN A 341 36.90 3.17 -23.11
N TYR A 342 36.21 4.09 -23.81
CA TYR A 342 36.60 5.50 -23.87
C TYR A 342 36.58 6.14 -22.47
N LEU A 343 35.46 6.02 -21.73
CA LEU A 343 35.32 6.60 -20.39
C LEU A 343 36.31 5.98 -19.40
N ARG A 344 36.48 4.65 -19.40
CA ARG A 344 37.49 3.94 -18.58
C ARG A 344 38.89 4.50 -18.81
N ASN A 345 39.30 4.65 -20.07
CA ASN A 345 40.65 5.10 -20.39
C ASN A 345 40.83 6.61 -20.11
N LYS A 346 39.84 7.44 -20.44
CA LYS A 346 39.92 8.89 -20.22
C LYS A 346 39.86 9.26 -18.74
N ILE A 347 38.98 8.64 -17.97
CA ILE A 347 38.62 9.08 -16.61
C ILE A 347 39.23 8.17 -15.55
N CYS A 348 39.04 6.86 -15.65
CA CYS A 348 39.60 5.93 -14.66
C CYS A 348 41.13 5.84 -14.73
N VAL A 349 41.70 5.76 -15.95
CA VAL A 349 43.16 5.69 -16.15
C VAL A 349 43.79 7.09 -16.24
N GLY A 350 43.14 8.04 -16.93
CA GLY A 350 43.69 9.38 -17.15
C GLY A 350 43.66 10.30 -15.93
N TYR A 351 42.63 10.18 -15.07
CA TYR A 351 42.42 11.09 -13.92
C TYR A 351 42.43 10.38 -12.55
N ASP A 352 42.53 9.05 -12.51
CA ASP A 352 42.28 8.22 -11.31
C ASP A 352 40.91 8.50 -10.65
N LYS A 353 39.89 8.75 -11.47
CA LYS A 353 38.50 9.07 -11.05
C LYS A 353 37.54 7.92 -11.30
N GLU A 354 36.39 7.95 -10.64
CA GLU A 354 35.42 6.86 -10.65
C GLU A 354 34.39 6.98 -11.80
N ILE A 355 34.08 5.85 -12.43
CA ILE A 355 32.98 5.69 -13.38
C ILE A 355 32.00 4.69 -12.82
N ILE A 356 30.77 5.14 -12.59
CA ILE A 356 29.66 4.27 -12.27
C ILE A 356 28.77 4.17 -13.51
N TYR A 357 28.96 3.08 -14.25
CA TYR A 357 28.22 2.80 -15.47
C TYR A 357 26.92 2.09 -15.14
N ARG A 358 25.80 2.83 -15.13
CA ARG A 358 24.47 2.22 -14.97
C ARG A 358 24.24 1.22 -16.09
N THR A 359 23.68 0.05 -15.78
CA THR A 359 23.31 -0.95 -16.79
C THR A 359 21.90 -0.74 -17.33
N TRP A 360 21.05 -0.04 -16.57
CA TRP A 360 19.65 0.24 -16.93
C TRP A 360 19.54 0.88 -18.31
N GLY A 361 18.62 0.38 -19.14
CA GLY A 361 18.41 0.83 -20.52
C GLY A 361 19.29 0.15 -21.57
N PHE A 362 20.26 -0.71 -21.20
CA PHE A 362 21.09 -1.49 -22.14
C PHE A 362 20.47 -2.88 -22.44
N GLY A 363 19.14 -2.95 -22.51
CA GLY A 363 18.40 -4.18 -22.82
C GLY A 363 18.74 -5.32 -21.86
N ALA A 364 18.98 -6.53 -22.39
CA ALA A 364 19.28 -7.71 -21.59
C ALA A 364 20.56 -7.62 -20.74
N PHE A 365 21.50 -6.69 -21.04
CA PHE A 365 22.72 -6.50 -20.24
C PHE A 365 22.43 -6.14 -18.76
N GLN A 366 21.25 -5.58 -18.48
CA GLN A 366 20.87 -5.15 -17.12
C GLN A 366 20.34 -6.29 -16.23
N TYR A 367 19.98 -7.45 -16.79
CA TYR A 367 19.31 -8.54 -16.05
C TYR A 367 19.60 -9.98 -16.50
N ASP A 368 20.17 -10.22 -17.70
CA ASP A 368 20.48 -11.57 -18.19
C ASP A 368 21.96 -11.92 -17.92
N PRO A 369 22.26 -12.94 -17.09
CA PRO A 369 23.63 -13.31 -16.72
C PRO A 369 24.52 -13.61 -17.92
N ASN A 370 24.00 -14.28 -18.95
CA ASN A 370 24.77 -14.67 -20.13
C ASN A 370 25.18 -13.45 -20.97
N THR A 371 24.25 -12.54 -21.22
CA THR A 371 24.49 -11.27 -21.92
C THR A 371 25.41 -10.37 -21.11
N TYR A 372 25.20 -10.28 -19.79
CA TYR A 372 26.07 -9.54 -18.89
C TYR A 372 27.52 -10.03 -18.97
N LEU A 373 27.78 -11.32 -18.81
CA LEU A 373 29.13 -11.89 -18.90
C LEU A 373 29.71 -11.75 -20.31
N THR A 374 28.90 -11.95 -21.36
CA THR A 374 29.36 -11.83 -22.76
C THR A 374 29.86 -10.43 -23.08
N ILE A 375 29.24 -9.39 -22.53
CA ILE A 375 29.60 -7.98 -22.78
C ILE A 375 30.67 -7.50 -21.78
N SER A 376 30.50 -7.75 -20.48
CA SER A 376 31.41 -7.25 -19.44
C SER A 376 32.82 -7.87 -19.53
N ASN A 377 32.95 -9.15 -19.90
CA ASN A 377 34.25 -9.80 -20.08
C ASN A 377 35.05 -9.29 -21.31
N GLN A 378 34.48 -8.40 -22.14
CA GLN A 378 35.22 -7.70 -23.20
C GLN A 378 35.87 -6.39 -22.71
N LEU A 379 35.67 -6.01 -21.46
CA LEU A 379 36.29 -4.86 -20.82
C LEU A 379 37.34 -5.33 -19.82
N GLU A 380 38.54 -4.75 -19.90
CA GLU A 380 39.57 -4.92 -18.87
C GLU A 380 39.09 -4.33 -17.54
N PRO A 381 39.11 -5.06 -16.41
CA PRO A 381 38.73 -4.51 -15.11
C PRO A 381 39.53 -3.26 -14.71
N HIS A 382 38.96 -2.44 -13.81
CA HIS A 382 39.66 -1.31 -13.20
C HIS A 382 39.09 -0.98 -11.82
N LYS A 383 39.95 -0.67 -10.84
CA LYS A 383 39.57 -0.33 -9.45
C LYS A 383 38.63 0.86 -9.27
N ASN A 384 38.43 1.65 -10.33
CA ASN A 384 37.55 2.83 -10.33
C ASN A 384 36.40 2.69 -11.35
N PHE A 385 36.22 1.53 -12.00
CA PHE A 385 35.11 1.29 -12.91
C PHE A 385 34.12 0.34 -12.24
N TYR A 386 32.86 0.76 -12.18
CA TYR A 386 31.76 0.05 -11.52
C TYR A 386 30.57 -0.09 -12.48
N PHE A 387 29.87 -1.21 -12.40
CA PHE A 387 28.52 -1.33 -12.95
C PHE A 387 27.49 -1.02 -11.88
N ALA A 388 26.57 -0.07 -12.13
CA ALA A 388 25.40 0.13 -11.29
C ALA A 388 24.23 -0.72 -11.81
N ILE A 389 23.73 -1.63 -10.98
CA ILE A 389 22.77 -2.68 -11.33
C ILE A 389 21.62 -2.63 -10.32
N LYS A 390 20.37 -2.61 -10.80
CA LYS A 390 19.17 -2.63 -9.92
C LYS A 390 19.03 -3.98 -9.21
N HIS A 391 18.66 -3.98 -7.93
CA HIS A 391 18.45 -5.24 -7.17
C HIS A 391 17.39 -6.16 -7.78
N THR A 392 16.38 -5.62 -8.47
CA THR A 392 15.42 -6.37 -9.28
C THR A 392 15.94 -6.58 -10.71
N ALA A 393 15.56 -7.69 -11.35
CA ALA A 393 15.80 -8.03 -12.76
C ALA A 393 14.99 -7.16 -13.76
N GLY A 394 14.95 -5.83 -13.54
CA GLY A 394 14.10 -4.91 -14.27
C GLY A 394 14.08 -3.53 -13.62
N ASP A 395 12.89 -2.97 -13.43
CA ASP A 395 12.69 -1.59 -12.97
C ASP A 395 11.97 -1.52 -11.62
N PHE A 396 12.64 -1.96 -10.55
CA PHE A 396 12.25 -1.87 -9.13
C PHE A 396 10.88 -2.44 -8.69
N HIS A 397 10.00 -2.83 -9.62
CA HIS A 397 8.74 -3.52 -9.35
C HIS A 397 8.99 -4.74 -8.46
N ARG A 398 8.25 -4.80 -7.36
CA ARG A 398 8.37 -5.83 -6.33
C ARG A 398 8.21 -7.27 -6.86
N THR A 399 7.33 -7.49 -7.85
CA THR A 399 7.15 -8.81 -8.46
C THR A 399 8.18 -9.18 -9.54
N PHE A 400 9.23 -8.38 -9.74
CA PHE A 400 10.40 -8.80 -10.50
C PHE A 400 11.37 -9.55 -9.59
N THR A 401 11.93 -10.64 -10.11
CA THR A 401 12.92 -11.47 -9.40
C THR A 401 14.15 -10.66 -9.02
N PHE A 402 14.88 -11.12 -8.00
CA PHE A 402 16.18 -10.55 -7.67
C PHE A 402 17.16 -10.75 -8.83
N ASN A 403 18.06 -9.79 -9.04
CA ASN A 403 18.83 -9.67 -10.27
C ASN A 403 20.04 -10.63 -10.29
N GLN A 404 19.95 -11.71 -11.05
CA GLN A 404 21.00 -12.73 -11.18
C GLN A 404 22.29 -12.23 -11.88
N THR A 405 22.36 -10.96 -12.32
CA THR A 405 23.62 -10.33 -12.77
C THR A 405 24.46 -9.76 -11.61
N LEU A 406 23.92 -9.75 -10.39
CA LEU A 406 24.66 -9.34 -9.21
C LEU A 406 25.68 -10.39 -8.78
N ASN A 407 26.83 -9.91 -8.31
CA ASN A 407 27.97 -10.68 -7.85
C ASN A 407 28.64 -11.65 -8.86
N ILE A 408 28.36 -11.51 -10.16
CA ILE A 408 29.02 -12.29 -11.22
C ILE A 408 29.99 -11.43 -12.06
N GLY A 409 30.95 -12.09 -12.71
CA GLY A 409 31.94 -11.46 -13.59
C GLY A 409 33.21 -11.01 -12.86
N GLN A 410 33.87 -9.98 -13.39
CA GLN A 410 35.19 -9.51 -12.92
C GLN A 410 35.23 -8.00 -12.60
N HIS A 411 34.09 -7.31 -12.77
CA HIS A 411 33.97 -5.88 -12.57
C HIS A 411 33.28 -5.59 -11.25
N GLN A 412 33.68 -4.51 -10.60
CA GLN A 412 33.05 -4.07 -9.36
C GLN A 412 31.62 -3.62 -9.64
N GLN A 413 30.74 -3.81 -8.67
CA GLN A 413 29.31 -3.50 -8.79
C GLN A 413 28.85 -2.57 -7.67
N ILE A 414 27.85 -1.75 -7.98
CA ILE A 414 27.06 -0.97 -7.03
C ILE A 414 25.60 -1.37 -7.22
N VAL A 415 24.90 -1.73 -6.14
CA VAL A 415 23.47 -2.10 -6.24
C VAL A 415 22.59 -0.86 -6.14
N GLU A 416 21.71 -0.63 -7.11
CA GLU A 416 20.67 0.38 -7.01
C GLU A 416 19.45 -0.16 -6.24
N VAL A 417 18.97 0.60 -5.25
CA VAL A 417 17.72 0.31 -4.53
C VAL A 417 16.86 1.58 -4.47
N GLN A 418 15.62 1.49 -4.94
CA GLN A 418 14.68 2.62 -4.85
C GLN A 418 13.89 2.54 -3.55
N ALA A 419 14.12 3.52 -2.66
CA ALA A 419 13.43 3.64 -1.38
C ALA A 419 12.18 4.52 -1.48
N ALA A 420 12.12 5.44 -2.47
CA ALA A 420 10.92 6.20 -2.78
C ALA A 420 9.75 5.32 -3.28
N ARG A 421 10.03 4.24 -4.04
CA ARG A 421 9.06 3.34 -4.69
C ARG A 421 8.10 4.05 -5.66
N GLU A 422 8.59 4.33 -6.88
CA GLU A 422 7.83 4.95 -7.99
C GLU A 422 6.48 4.24 -8.27
N TYR A 423 6.49 2.91 -8.22
CA TYR A 423 5.35 2.07 -8.58
C TYR A 423 4.41 1.77 -7.39
N GLU A 424 4.77 2.22 -6.20
CA GLU A 424 4.12 1.85 -4.93
C GLU A 424 3.99 3.08 -4.02
N GLY A 425 3.43 4.15 -4.59
CA GLY A 425 2.94 5.30 -3.82
C GLY A 425 3.96 6.37 -3.45
N LYS A 426 5.23 6.29 -3.88
CA LYS A 426 6.22 7.36 -3.69
C LYS A 426 6.43 7.82 -2.23
N GLY A 427 6.11 6.98 -1.24
CA GLY A 427 6.14 7.30 0.20
C GLY A 427 4.83 7.83 0.79
N ALA A 428 3.72 7.87 0.04
CA ALA A 428 2.43 8.38 0.51
C ALA A 428 1.73 7.51 1.58
N TYR A 429 2.21 6.28 1.77
CA TYR A 429 1.72 5.32 2.74
C TYR A 429 2.88 4.46 3.27
N PRO A 430 2.72 3.78 4.43
CA PRO A 430 3.65 2.76 4.89
C PRO A 430 3.98 1.76 3.77
N ASN A 431 5.25 1.66 3.40
CA ASN A 431 5.74 0.65 2.46
C ASN A 431 7.20 0.31 2.80
N TYR A 432 7.37 -0.59 3.77
CA TYR A 432 8.68 -1.03 4.21
C TYR A 432 9.20 -2.18 3.32
N ILE A 433 10.28 -1.89 2.59
CA ILE A 433 10.90 -2.81 1.62
C ILE A 433 12.33 -3.20 1.99
N ALA A 434 12.97 -2.49 2.92
CA ALA A 434 14.38 -2.73 3.26
C ALA A 434 14.63 -4.17 3.74
N GLY A 435 13.77 -4.73 4.61
CA GLY A 435 13.87 -6.13 5.05
C GLY A 435 13.82 -7.14 3.88
N GLY A 436 12.90 -6.95 2.93
CA GLY A 436 12.78 -7.80 1.74
C GLY A 436 13.95 -7.65 0.75
N VAL A 437 14.53 -6.45 0.63
CA VAL A 437 15.74 -6.24 -0.18
C VAL A 437 16.98 -6.86 0.49
N ILE A 438 17.08 -6.77 1.82
CA ILE A 438 18.23 -7.26 2.59
C ILE A 438 18.23 -8.78 2.71
N ASN A 439 17.07 -9.39 3.03
CA ASN A 439 16.94 -10.81 3.36
C ASN A 439 16.17 -11.65 2.33
N GLY A 440 15.55 -11.02 1.33
CA GLY A 440 14.69 -11.65 0.31
C GLY A 440 13.21 -11.35 0.56
N PHE A 441 12.46 -11.07 -0.51
CA PHE A 441 11.01 -10.85 -0.44
C PHE A 441 10.25 -12.17 -0.34
N GLU A 442 9.11 -12.17 0.35
CA GLU A 442 8.32 -13.37 0.63
C GLU A 442 7.86 -14.09 -0.65
N GLU A 443 7.58 -13.32 -1.71
CA GLU A 443 7.19 -13.83 -3.03
C GLU A 443 8.30 -14.55 -3.80
N TYR A 444 9.58 -14.35 -3.46
CA TYR A 444 10.68 -15.08 -4.12
C TYR A 444 10.59 -16.59 -3.85
N SER A 445 9.96 -17.00 -2.75
CA SER A 445 9.64 -18.41 -2.44
C SER A 445 8.83 -19.14 -3.52
N PHE A 446 8.09 -18.40 -4.38
CA PHE A 446 7.31 -18.91 -5.51
C PHE A 446 7.62 -18.26 -6.87
N LEU A 447 8.36 -17.15 -6.92
CA LEU A 447 8.85 -16.53 -8.16
C LEU A 447 10.23 -17.06 -8.60
N MET A 448 10.99 -17.68 -7.69
CA MET A 448 12.40 -18.03 -7.87
C MET A 448 12.68 -19.43 -7.34
N SER A 449 13.78 -20.01 -7.82
CA SER A 449 14.30 -21.30 -7.33
C SER A 449 15.15 -21.08 -6.07
N ASP A 450 15.20 -22.07 -5.18
CA ASP A 450 15.91 -21.96 -3.90
C ASP A 450 17.46 -21.88 -4.05
N ASP A 451 17.98 -22.19 -5.24
CA ASP A 451 19.39 -22.06 -5.62
C ASP A 451 19.74 -20.73 -6.34
N GLU A 452 18.75 -19.88 -6.63
CA GLU A 452 18.98 -18.54 -7.17
C GLU A 452 19.34 -17.53 -6.06
N THR A 453 20.06 -16.45 -6.42
CA THR A 453 20.32 -15.36 -5.46
C THR A 453 19.03 -14.57 -5.22
N GLN A 454 18.62 -14.36 -3.97
CA GLN A 454 17.30 -13.77 -3.64
C GLN A 454 17.40 -12.45 -2.85
N SER A 455 18.57 -12.07 -2.38
CA SER A 455 18.74 -10.95 -1.45
C SER A 455 20.09 -10.25 -1.57
N LEU A 456 20.20 -9.04 -1.01
CA LEU A 456 21.50 -8.38 -0.83
C LEU A 456 22.46 -9.23 0.00
N ARG A 457 21.98 -9.93 1.04
CA ARG A 457 22.80 -10.78 1.90
C ARG A 457 23.50 -11.87 1.08
N ASP A 458 22.79 -12.54 0.18
CA ASP A 458 23.34 -13.62 -0.68
C ASP A 458 24.47 -13.13 -1.63
N VAL A 459 24.47 -11.86 -2.02
CA VAL A 459 25.44 -11.31 -2.98
C VAL A 459 26.57 -10.50 -2.34
N ILE A 460 26.43 -10.07 -1.08
CA ILE A 460 27.41 -9.26 -0.35
C ILE A 460 28.16 -10.09 0.71
N ASN A 461 27.45 -10.95 1.45
CA ASN A 461 28.00 -11.76 2.53
C ASN A 461 28.65 -13.05 2.01
N VAL A 462 29.58 -12.90 1.07
CA VAL A 462 30.38 -13.99 0.47
C VAL A 462 31.82 -13.54 0.29
N GLU A 463 32.80 -14.43 0.49
CA GLU A 463 34.24 -14.12 0.66
C GLU A 463 34.79 -13.07 -0.32
N ASN A 464 34.45 -13.19 -1.61
CA ASN A 464 35.01 -12.39 -2.69
C ASN A 464 33.96 -11.57 -3.47
N SER A 465 32.94 -11.03 -2.79
CA SER A 465 31.86 -10.28 -3.44
C SER A 465 32.34 -9.18 -4.41
N MET A 466 31.77 -9.12 -5.61
CA MET A 466 31.98 -8.02 -6.57
C MET A 466 31.20 -6.76 -6.20
N VAL A 467 30.20 -6.85 -5.33
CA VAL A 467 29.44 -5.69 -4.83
C VAL A 467 30.32 -4.91 -3.86
N LYS A 468 30.61 -3.65 -4.19
CA LYS A 468 31.46 -2.74 -3.39
C LYS A 468 30.68 -1.58 -2.76
N GLY A 469 29.43 -1.40 -3.14
CA GLY A 469 28.60 -0.34 -2.63
C GLY A 469 27.12 -0.50 -2.92
N ILE A 470 26.33 0.32 -2.24
CA ILE A 470 24.89 0.44 -2.43
C ILE A 470 24.56 1.90 -2.74
N TRP A 471 23.64 2.10 -3.66
CA TRP A 471 23.12 3.40 -4.02
C TRP A 471 21.61 3.41 -3.81
N THR A 472 21.16 4.20 -2.84
CA THR A 472 19.74 4.44 -2.61
C THR A 472 19.21 5.57 -3.49
N TRP A 473 17.98 5.40 -3.97
CA TRP A 473 17.14 6.51 -4.40
C TRP A 473 16.18 6.81 -3.24
N SER A 474 16.63 7.61 -2.25
CA SER A 474 15.75 8.06 -1.17
C SER A 474 14.60 8.90 -1.72
N ARG A 475 14.88 9.68 -2.77
CA ARG A 475 13.87 10.48 -3.46
C ARG A 475 14.11 10.49 -4.97
N GLY A 476 13.08 10.10 -5.73
CA GLY A 476 13.09 10.21 -7.19
C GLY A 476 12.70 8.94 -7.95
N GLY A 477 12.44 9.14 -9.24
CA GLY A 477 11.73 8.19 -10.10
C GLY A 477 10.22 8.44 -10.11
N GLY A 478 9.62 8.29 -11.29
CA GLY A 478 8.19 8.46 -11.52
C GLY A 478 7.75 9.92 -11.63
N TRP A 479 6.92 10.21 -12.62
CA TRP A 479 6.42 11.56 -12.94
C TRP A 479 5.20 11.94 -12.11
N ALA A 480 4.96 13.23 -11.90
CA ALA A 480 3.81 13.71 -11.13
C ALA A 480 3.66 13.03 -9.75
N GLY A 481 2.40 12.83 -9.30
CA GLY A 481 2.09 12.36 -7.95
C GLY A 481 2.25 10.85 -7.72
N PRO A 482 1.72 10.33 -6.59
CA PRO A 482 1.18 11.11 -5.47
C PRO A 482 2.27 11.99 -4.83
N TYR A 483 1.89 13.22 -4.47
CA TYR A 483 2.78 14.18 -3.82
C TYR A 483 2.73 13.96 -2.30
N ILE A 484 3.91 13.91 -1.67
CA ILE A 484 4.07 13.65 -0.23
C ILE A 484 4.57 14.88 0.55
N ASN A 485 5.19 15.84 -0.13
CA ASN A 485 5.69 17.11 0.40
C ASN A 485 5.94 18.10 -0.76
N GLY A 486 6.42 19.30 -0.43
CA GLY A 486 6.86 20.30 -1.42
C GLY A 486 5.72 21.05 -2.13
N LEU A 487 6.09 21.93 -3.06
CA LEU A 487 5.16 22.58 -3.98
C LEU A 487 4.97 21.68 -5.19
N GLY A 488 3.79 21.05 -5.33
CA GLY A 488 3.46 20.30 -6.55
C GLY A 488 3.57 21.15 -7.83
N TYR A 489 3.51 20.53 -9.00
CA TYR A 489 3.91 21.14 -10.29
C TYR A 489 3.31 22.55 -10.60
N PRO A 490 4.12 23.63 -10.60
CA PRO A 490 3.74 24.91 -11.17
C PRO A 490 4.09 24.95 -12.66
N ASN A 491 3.09 25.14 -13.52
CA ASN A 491 3.28 25.14 -14.96
C ASN A 491 3.98 26.42 -15.47
N ASN A 492 5.31 26.41 -15.43
CA ASN A 492 6.15 27.54 -15.83
C ASN A 492 6.55 27.51 -17.33
N ASN A 493 6.06 26.56 -18.13
CA ASN A 493 6.39 26.48 -19.56
C ASN A 493 5.75 27.64 -20.34
N PRO A 494 6.53 28.59 -20.91
CA PRO A 494 5.95 29.74 -21.61
C PRO A 494 5.21 29.40 -22.90
N SER A 495 5.39 28.17 -23.40
CA SER A 495 4.98 27.64 -24.69
C SER A 495 3.75 26.72 -24.63
N ASP A 496 3.28 26.36 -23.43
CA ASP A 496 2.09 25.54 -23.26
C ASP A 496 0.82 26.35 -23.62
N PRO A 497 -0.04 25.89 -24.55
CA PRO A 497 -1.32 26.54 -24.83
C PRO A 497 -2.28 26.58 -23.61
N ASN A 498 -2.04 25.79 -22.56
CA ASN A 498 -2.83 25.75 -21.33
C ASN A 498 -2.33 26.67 -20.20
N LYS A 499 -1.48 27.66 -20.52
CA LYS A 499 -0.87 28.64 -19.59
C LYS A 499 -1.85 29.53 -18.80
N ASP A 500 -3.16 29.30 -18.87
CA ASP A 500 -4.15 30.22 -18.30
C ASP A 500 -4.39 30.03 -16.79
N LYS A 501 -3.58 30.75 -16.00
CA LYS A 501 -3.95 31.43 -14.75
C LYS A 501 -4.71 30.64 -13.68
N SER A 502 -4.03 29.68 -13.08
CA SER A 502 -4.00 29.52 -11.63
C SER A 502 -2.71 28.80 -11.27
N ASP A 503 -2.13 29.10 -10.10
CA ASP A 503 -1.06 28.26 -9.57
C ASP A 503 -1.67 26.88 -9.30
N LYS A 504 -1.20 25.88 -10.06
CA LYS A 504 -1.65 24.48 -9.96
C LYS A 504 -0.73 23.63 -9.09
N SER A 505 0.21 24.27 -8.39
CA SER A 505 0.88 23.57 -7.30
C SER A 505 -0.16 23.05 -6.31
N ILE A 506 -0.07 21.76 -6.00
CA ILE A 506 -0.71 21.21 -4.81
C ILE A 506 0.39 21.20 -3.75
N PRO A 507 0.48 22.23 -2.89
CA PRO A 507 1.47 22.24 -1.84
C PRO A 507 1.03 21.24 -0.77
N VAL A 508 1.80 20.15 -0.60
CA VAL A 508 1.60 19.23 0.54
C VAL A 508 2.38 19.82 1.71
N ILE A 509 1.78 20.86 2.30
CA ILE A 509 2.34 21.64 3.39
C ILE A 509 2.47 20.74 4.62
N ASN A 510 3.63 20.75 5.27
CA ASN A 510 3.98 19.82 6.36
C ASN A 510 3.99 18.34 5.96
N GLY A 511 4.12 18.05 4.66
CA GLY A 511 4.46 16.72 4.16
C GLY A 511 5.85 16.27 4.63
N SER A 512 6.10 14.96 4.64
CA SER A 512 7.34 14.35 5.12
C SER A 512 7.82 13.23 4.19
N GLU A 513 9.11 12.95 4.21
CA GLU A 513 9.74 11.81 3.51
C GLU A 513 9.93 10.58 4.41
N MET A 514 9.37 10.56 5.63
CA MET A 514 9.63 9.54 6.68
C MET A 514 9.68 8.08 6.19
N TRP A 515 8.75 7.63 5.34
CA TRP A 515 8.73 6.25 4.85
C TRP A 515 9.87 5.94 3.86
N CYS A 516 10.23 6.90 3.02
CA CYS A 516 11.38 6.81 2.10
C CYS A 516 12.70 6.87 2.90
N ASP A 517 12.71 7.72 3.92
CA ASP A 517 13.82 7.95 4.84
C ASP A 517 14.13 6.73 5.71
N LEU A 518 13.11 6.05 6.26
CA LEU A 518 13.23 4.78 6.98
C LEU A 518 13.90 3.69 6.12
N ASN A 519 13.38 3.47 4.91
CA ASN A 519 13.95 2.47 4.00
C ASN A 519 15.41 2.80 3.66
N SER A 520 15.71 4.06 3.35
CA SER A 520 17.05 4.54 3.05
C SER A 520 18.01 4.39 4.24
N TYR A 521 17.54 4.71 5.45
CA TYR A 521 18.28 4.56 6.70
C TYR A 521 18.68 3.11 6.96
N VAL A 522 17.73 2.17 6.91
CA VAL A 522 17.99 0.75 7.17
C VAL A 522 18.96 0.17 6.14
N ILE A 523 18.75 0.44 4.85
CA ILE A 523 19.65 -0.02 3.78
C ILE A 523 21.06 0.56 3.96
N ASN A 524 21.18 1.86 4.26
CA ASN A 524 22.48 2.51 4.43
C ASN A 524 23.22 1.99 5.68
N LYS A 525 22.52 1.85 6.81
CA LYS A 525 23.08 1.32 8.06
C LYS A 525 23.53 -0.13 7.91
N TRP A 526 22.69 -0.99 7.32
CA TRP A 526 23.06 -2.38 7.03
C TRP A 526 24.27 -2.47 6.08
N ALA A 527 24.40 -1.58 5.10
CA ALA A 527 25.60 -1.51 4.26
C ALA A 527 26.88 -1.11 5.03
N LYS A 528 26.76 -0.42 6.17
CA LYS A 528 27.91 -0.12 7.05
C LYS A 528 28.29 -1.30 7.94
N ASP A 529 27.33 -2.12 8.34
CA ASP A 529 27.54 -3.36 9.10
C ASP A 529 26.46 -4.40 8.74
N THR A 530 26.81 -5.37 7.90
CA THR A 530 25.85 -6.37 7.41
C THR A 530 25.54 -7.49 8.42
N SER A 531 26.15 -7.45 9.61
CA SER A 531 25.84 -8.36 10.71
C SER A 531 24.51 -8.04 11.41
N VAL A 532 24.06 -6.79 11.32
CA VAL A 532 22.86 -6.31 12.01
C VAL A 532 21.58 -6.79 11.31
N SER A 533 20.51 -7.01 12.07
CA SER A 533 19.19 -7.32 11.52
C SER A 533 18.47 -6.05 11.02
N ASP A 534 17.53 -6.21 10.09
CA ASP A 534 16.66 -5.12 9.65
C ASP A 534 15.73 -4.65 10.77
N GLU A 535 15.27 -5.57 11.63
CA GLU A 535 14.44 -5.29 12.82
C GLU A 535 15.15 -4.36 13.80
N ASP A 536 16.41 -4.64 14.14
CA ASP A 536 17.20 -3.82 15.06
C ASP A 536 17.39 -2.40 14.52
N LEU A 537 17.59 -2.25 13.20
CA LEU A 537 17.75 -0.97 12.53
C LEU A 537 16.43 -0.18 12.41
N VAL A 538 15.29 -0.85 12.22
CA VAL A 538 13.96 -0.20 12.28
C VAL A 538 13.68 0.28 13.71
N LYS A 539 13.99 -0.53 14.73
CA LYS A 539 13.84 -0.12 16.13
C LYS A 539 14.84 0.97 16.51
N GLU A 540 16.06 0.96 15.96
CA GLU A 540 17.02 2.07 16.09
C GLU A 540 16.41 3.36 15.53
N TYR A 541 15.88 3.35 14.30
CA TYR A 541 15.19 4.49 13.70
C TYR A 541 13.99 4.98 14.54
N ALA A 542 13.13 4.06 14.99
CA ALA A 542 11.97 4.37 15.82
C ALA A 542 12.36 5.10 17.12
N ARG A 543 13.39 4.62 17.82
CA ARG A 543 13.88 5.24 19.07
C ARG A 543 14.67 6.53 18.81
N ALA A 544 15.54 6.54 17.80
CA ALA A 544 16.47 7.63 17.53
C ALA A 544 15.79 8.81 16.82
N GLU A 545 15.02 8.56 15.77
CA GLU A 545 14.38 9.60 14.94
C GLU A 545 12.98 9.90 15.47
N LEU A 546 12.15 8.88 15.68
CA LEU A 546 10.73 9.02 16.05
C LEU A 546 10.46 9.12 17.57
N LYS A 547 11.51 9.00 18.40
CA LYS A 547 11.48 9.08 19.88
C LYS A 547 10.51 8.09 20.56
N MET A 548 10.26 6.97 19.91
CA MET A 548 9.44 5.86 20.42
C MET A 548 10.10 5.17 21.62
N ASN A 549 9.28 4.62 22.52
CA ASN A 549 9.76 3.67 23.54
C ASN A 549 9.96 2.27 22.92
N GLU A 550 10.42 1.28 23.69
CA GLU A 550 10.68 -0.07 23.14
C GLU A 550 9.42 -0.78 22.65
N THR A 551 8.29 -0.60 23.33
CA THR A 551 6.99 -1.16 22.93
C THR A 551 6.50 -0.53 21.64
N ASP A 552 6.51 0.80 21.55
CA ASP A 552 6.17 1.54 20.33
C ASP A 552 7.09 1.15 19.16
N ALA A 553 8.39 0.96 19.41
CA ALA A 553 9.36 0.55 18.40
C ALA A 553 9.10 -0.88 17.87
N GLN A 554 8.67 -1.81 18.73
CA GLN A 554 8.19 -3.13 18.32
C GLN A 554 6.93 -3.02 17.46
N SER A 555 5.91 -2.29 17.94
CA SER A 555 4.66 -2.06 17.22
C SER A 555 4.90 -1.40 15.86
N PHE A 556 5.83 -0.45 15.77
CA PHE A 556 6.22 0.20 14.52
C PHE A 556 6.89 -0.78 13.55
N TYR A 557 7.74 -1.70 14.03
CA TYR A 557 8.29 -2.77 13.18
C TYR A 557 7.22 -3.75 12.69
N ASP A 558 6.24 -4.09 13.52
CA ASP A 558 5.13 -4.96 13.12
C ASP A 558 4.21 -4.29 12.09
N LEU A 559 3.96 -2.98 12.21
CA LEU A 559 3.33 -2.16 11.16
C LEU A 559 4.17 -2.18 9.88
N CYS A 560 5.49 -1.97 9.97
CA CYS A 560 6.39 -2.03 8.82
C CYS A 560 6.29 -3.37 8.07
N LYS A 561 6.39 -4.52 8.75
CA LYS A 561 6.22 -5.84 8.12
C LYS A 561 4.85 -6.00 7.46
N LYS A 562 3.76 -5.63 8.16
CA LYS A 562 2.40 -5.69 7.60
C LYS A 562 2.25 -4.84 6.34
N SER A 563 2.88 -3.66 6.32
CA SER A 563 2.82 -2.75 5.16
C SER A 563 3.38 -3.39 3.90
N SER A 564 4.48 -4.15 4.03
CA SER A 564 5.08 -4.88 2.93
C SER A 564 4.09 -5.86 2.29
N MET A 565 3.48 -6.73 3.10
CA MET A 565 2.52 -7.72 2.62
C MET A 565 1.23 -7.07 2.10
N ALA A 566 0.74 -6.01 2.75
CA ALA A 566 -0.46 -5.29 2.34
C ALA A 566 -0.31 -4.68 0.93
N VAL A 567 0.85 -4.07 0.63
CA VAL A 567 1.14 -3.50 -0.71
C VAL A 567 1.24 -4.60 -1.77
N LEU A 568 1.91 -5.73 -1.49
CA LEU A 568 2.01 -6.85 -2.43
C LEU A 568 0.65 -7.39 -2.84
N LEU A 569 -0.20 -7.74 -1.86
CA LEU A 569 -1.53 -8.30 -2.12
C LEU A 569 -2.44 -7.24 -2.77
N GLY A 570 -2.34 -6.00 -2.30
CA GLY A 570 -3.07 -4.84 -2.79
C GLY A 570 -2.77 -4.47 -4.25
N LEU A 571 -1.54 -4.70 -4.73
CA LEU A 571 -1.16 -4.58 -6.15
C LEU A 571 -1.35 -5.87 -6.96
N ALA A 572 -1.35 -7.04 -6.28
CA ALA A 572 -1.50 -8.44 -6.72
C ALA A 572 -0.17 -9.20 -6.84
N ARG A 573 -0.18 -10.46 -6.39
CA ARG A 573 0.95 -11.39 -6.59
C ARG A 573 1.05 -11.78 -8.06
N ASN A 574 2.26 -11.77 -8.62
CA ASN A 574 2.48 -12.30 -9.96
C ASN A 574 2.49 -13.85 -9.92
N THR A 575 1.39 -14.49 -10.31
CA THR A 575 1.27 -15.95 -10.34
C THR A 575 0.95 -16.45 -11.74
N ASP A 576 1.38 -17.67 -12.08
CA ASP A 576 1.10 -18.35 -13.36
C ASP A 576 -0.40 -18.40 -13.72
N LYS A 577 -1.29 -18.31 -12.72
CA LYS A 577 -2.74 -18.36 -12.93
C LYS A 577 -3.29 -17.12 -13.63
N TYR A 578 -2.67 -15.93 -13.49
CA TYR A 578 -3.17 -14.73 -14.15
C TYR A 578 -2.11 -13.82 -14.78
N GLY A 579 -0.84 -13.93 -14.36
CA GLY A 579 0.28 -13.17 -14.90
C GLY A 579 0.07 -11.66 -14.76
N VAL A 580 0.48 -11.10 -13.62
CA VAL A 580 0.23 -9.68 -13.33
C VAL A 580 1.11 -8.81 -14.21
N ASP A 581 0.48 -8.07 -15.11
CA ASP A 581 1.14 -6.93 -15.74
C ASP A 581 1.18 -5.78 -14.74
N VAL A 582 2.36 -5.57 -14.16
CA VAL A 582 2.64 -4.61 -13.08
C VAL A 582 2.42 -3.16 -13.48
N TRP A 583 2.38 -2.86 -14.77
CA TRP A 583 2.18 -1.49 -15.27
C TRP A 583 0.72 -1.04 -15.15
N TRP A 584 -0.18 -1.88 -14.64
CA TRP A 584 -1.59 -1.52 -14.40
C TRP A 584 -1.75 -0.31 -13.47
N THR A 585 -0.79 -0.05 -12.57
CA THR A 585 -0.61 1.20 -11.79
C THR A 585 0.76 1.81 -12.06
N ARG A 586 0.83 3.13 -12.21
CA ARG A 586 2.07 3.90 -12.22
C ARG A 586 1.81 5.34 -11.82
N ASP A 587 2.74 5.93 -11.07
CA ASP A 587 2.65 7.33 -10.62
C ASP A 587 1.36 7.56 -9.83
N ASP A 588 0.51 8.50 -10.25
CA ASP A 588 -0.81 8.80 -9.68
C ASP A 588 -1.98 8.21 -10.49
N GLY A 589 -1.76 7.23 -11.38
CA GLY A 589 -2.82 6.69 -12.25
C GLY A 589 -2.70 5.23 -12.65
N ILE A 590 -3.57 4.81 -13.58
CA ILE A 590 -3.74 3.42 -14.01
C ILE A 590 -3.56 3.22 -15.53
N GLN A 591 -3.12 2.04 -15.93
CA GLN A 591 -3.18 1.54 -17.31
C GLN A 591 -4.42 0.66 -17.49
N ILE A 592 -5.45 1.21 -18.13
CA ILE A 592 -6.74 0.55 -18.33
C ILE A 592 -6.59 -0.78 -19.09
N THR A 593 -5.72 -0.83 -20.10
CA THR A 593 -5.48 -2.05 -20.89
C THR A 593 -4.92 -3.17 -20.02
N GLU A 594 -3.87 -2.88 -19.25
CA GLU A 594 -3.17 -3.87 -18.43
C GLU A 594 -4.00 -4.29 -17.20
N PHE A 595 -4.74 -3.35 -16.59
CA PHE A 595 -5.73 -3.67 -15.56
C PHE A 595 -6.80 -4.66 -16.08
N ASN A 596 -7.45 -4.35 -17.21
CA ASN A 596 -8.49 -5.23 -17.76
C ASN A 596 -7.89 -6.58 -18.20
N LYS A 597 -6.65 -6.62 -18.70
CA LYS A 597 -5.92 -7.85 -19.04
C LYS A 597 -5.72 -8.73 -17.80
N ASN A 598 -5.25 -8.18 -16.69
CA ASN A 598 -5.05 -8.89 -15.43
C ASN A 598 -6.38 -9.52 -14.94
N ILE A 599 -7.46 -8.74 -14.89
CA ILE A 599 -8.81 -9.22 -14.53
C ILE A 599 -9.29 -10.34 -15.47
N ASN A 600 -9.18 -10.13 -16.80
CA ASN A 600 -9.62 -11.11 -17.80
C ASN A 600 -8.84 -12.43 -17.73
N ASN A 601 -7.54 -12.38 -17.45
CA ASN A 601 -6.72 -13.58 -17.27
C ASN A 601 -7.15 -14.36 -16.02
N ALA A 602 -7.31 -13.67 -14.89
CA ALA A 602 -7.77 -14.28 -13.64
C ALA A 602 -9.15 -14.93 -13.81
N TYR A 603 -10.09 -14.27 -14.50
CA TYR A 603 -11.40 -14.85 -14.77
C TYR A 603 -11.33 -16.10 -15.65
N LYS A 604 -10.61 -16.04 -16.78
CA LYS A 604 -10.48 -17.18 -17.71
C LYS A 604 -9.81 -18.41 -17.10
N ASN A 605 -8.91 -18.21 -16.14
CA ASN A 605 -8.13 -19.26 -15.50
C ASN A 605 -8.69 -19.69 -14.13
N SER A 606 -9.94 -19.33 -13.82
CA SER A 606 -10.61 -19.67 -12.55
C SER A 606 -9.83 -19.23 -11.30
N ALA A 607 -9.23 -18.04 -11.37
CA ALA A 607 -8.40 -17.44 -10.34
C ALA A 607 -8.89 -16.03 -9.91
N ALA A 608 -10.04 -15.59 -10.42
CA ALA A 608 -10.63 -14.31 -10.05
C ALA A 608 -10.90 -14.21 -8.54
N ASP A 609 -11.52 -15.22 -7.94
CA ASP A 609 -11.83 -15.20 -6.50
C ASP A 609 -10.55 -15.25 -5.63
N VAL A 610 -9.46 -15.85 -6.13
CA VAL A 610 -8.13 -15.78 -5.48
C VAL A 610 -7.57 -14.35 -5.53
N MET A 611 -7.65 -13.69 -6.70
CA MET A 611 -7.24 -12.29 -6.86
C MET A 611 -8.07 -11.35 -5.96
N LEU A 612 -9.38 -11.57 -5.84
CA LEU A 612 -10.24 -10.79 -4.94
C LEU A 612 -9.89 -11.05 -3.46
N ALA A 613 -9.60 -12.29 -3.08
CA ALA A 613 -9.15 -12.62 -1.73
C ALA A 613 -7.80 -11.96 -1.36
N GLU A 614 -6.88 -11.80 -2.32
CA GLU A 614 -5.66 -10.99 -2.11
C GLU A 614 -6.00 -9.52 -1.81
N LYS A 615 -6.93 -8.92 -2.56
CA LYS A 615 -7.36 -7.53 -2.30
C LYS A 615 -8.05 -7.38 -0.94
N ALA A 616 -8.92 -8.32 -0.57
CA ALA A 616 -9.58 -8.31 0.72
C ALA A 616 -8.59 -8.45 1.90
N GLU A 617 -7.60 -9.34 1.80
CA GLU A 617 -6.57 -9.50 2.85
C GLU A 617 -5.66 -8.26 2.94
N SER A 618 -5.34 -7.60 1.81
CA SER A 618 -4.67 -6.29 1.82
C SER A 618 -5.45 -5.27 2.65
N VAL A 619 -6.76 -5.12 2.40
CA VAL A 619 -7.63 -4.19 3.15
C VAL A 619 -7.69 -4.54 4.64
N LYS A 620 -7.71 -5.83 4.99
CA LYS A 620 -7.64 -6.30 6.38
C LYS A 620 -6.32 -5.91 7.04
N LEU A 621 -5.17 -6.15 6.39
CA LEU A 621 -3.86 -5.74 6.89
C LEU A 621 -3.76 -4.22 7.09
N TRP A 622 -4.38 -3.41 6.21
CA TRP A 622 -4.47 -1.97 6.41
C TRP A 622 -5.25 -1.59 7.67
N LYS A 623 -6.38 -2.24 7.96
CA LYS A 623 -7.14 -2.03 9.22
C LYS A 623 -6.32 -2.43 10.45
N GLU A 624 -5.64 -3.57 10.42
CA GLU A 624 -4.74 -3.99 11.51
C GLU A 624 -3.57 -3.00 11.73
N MET A 625 -3.08 -2.35 10.67
CA MET A 625 -2.07 -1.29 10.80
C MET A 625 -2.64 0.03 11.34
N ILE A 626 -3.90 0.37 11.01
CA ILE A 626 -4.61 1.49 11.61
C ILE A 626 -4.72 1.26 13.14
N ASP A 627 -5.15 0.07 13.57
CA ASP A 627 -5.22 -0.27 14.99
C ASP A 627 -3.86 -0.12 15.68
N ILE A 628 -2.76 -0.56 15.05
CA ILE A 628 -1.40 -0.34 15.58
C ILE A 628 -1.08 1.16 15.69
N ALA A 629 -1.34 1.94 14.63
CA ALA A 629 -1.04 3.38 14.60
C ALA A 629 -1.79 4.18 15.67
N TYR A 630 -3.06 3.87 15.92
CA TYR A 630 -3.86 4.50 16.98
C TYR A 630 -3.41 4.09 18.39
N ASN A 631 -2.86 2.87 18.57
CA ASN A 631 -2.41 2.36 19.87
C ASN A 631 -0.97 2.73 20.26
N LEU A 632 -0.21 3.43 19.41
CA LEU A 632 1.09 4.03 19.78
C LEU A 632 0.94 5.05 20.94
N ASP A 633 1.96 5.26 21.76
CA ASP A 633 1.93 6.20 22.90
C ASP A 633 1.50 7.63 22.48
N ASP A 634 0.48 8.20 23.15
CA ASP A 634 -0.05 9.55 22.87
C ASP A 634 0.99 10.68 23.01
N ARG A 635 2.08 10.49 23.76
CA ARG A 635 3.20 11.46 23.77
C ARG A 635 3.81 11.69 22.39
N LEU A 636 3.62 10.77 21.45
CA LEU A 636 4.08 10.92 20.06
C LEU A 636 3.28 11.98 19.27
N TYR A 637 2.19 12.54 19.82
CA TYR A 637 1.59 13.78 19.32
C TYR A 637 2.44 15.03 19.63
N ASP A 638 3.26 15.00 20.70
CA ASP A 638 4.20 16.09 21.05
C ASP A 638 5.54 15.98 20.29
N VAL A 639 5.83 14.82 19.70
CA VAL A 639 7.05 14.58 18.92
C VAL A 639 6.81 14.95 17.46
N LYS A 640 7.60 15.89 16.92
CA LYS A 640 7.54 16.30 15.51
C LYS A 640 8.47 15.48 14.64
N LEU A 641 8.08 15.32 13.37
CA LEU A 641 8.96 14.77 12.34
C LEU A 641 10.12 15.72 12.06
N ALA A 642 11.26 15.17 11.64
CA ALA A 642 12.49 15.95 11.48
C ALA A 642 12.48 16.88 10.23
N ASP A 643 11.50 16.73 9.35
CA ASP A 643 11.27 17.52 8.14
C ASP A 643 9.88 18.18 8.07
N SER A 644 9.07 18.09 9.14
CA SER A 644 7.67 18.55 9.14
C SER A 644 7.17 18.98 10.53
N ASP A 645 6.31 20.02 10.56
CA ASP A 645 5.57 20.45 11.76
C ASP A 645 4.46 19.46 12.20
N THR A 646 4.23 18.37 11.45
CA THR A 646 3.29 17.29 11.80
C THR A 646 3.90 16.37 12.86
N SER A 647 3.06 15.85 13.74
CA SER A 647 3.53 14.92 14.78
C SER A 647 3.72 13.50 14.24
N VAL A 648 4.61 12.73 14.89
CA VAL A 648 4.93 11.34 14.52
C VAL A 648 3.66 10.48 14.46
N LYS A 649 2.86 10.48 15.52
CA LYS A 649 1.65 9.63 15.60
C LYS A 649 0.59 10.07 14.59
N GLU A 650 0.36 11.37 14.45
CA GLU A 650 -0.61 11.90 13.48
C GLU A 650 -0.22 11.56 12.03
N TYR A 651 1.06 11.67 11.66
CA TYR A 651 1.51 11.31 10.31
C TYR A 651 1.44 9.80 10.02
N ILE A 652 1.79 8.94 10.99
CA ILE A 652 1.64 7.48 10.85
C ILE A 652 0.16 7.12 10.66
N ILE A 653 -0.76 7.68 11.46
CA ILE A 653 -2.21 7.47 11.30
C ILE A 653 -2.66 7.91 9.90
N MET A 654 -2.44 9.17 9.53
CA MET A 654 -2.91 9.73 8.24
C MET A 654 -2.40 8.96 7.02
N THR A 655 -1.12 8.55 7.02
CA THR A 655 -0.54 7.80 5.89
C THR A 655 -0.95 6.33 5.87
N THR A 656 -1.35 5.75 7.02
CA THR A 656 -1.91 4.40 7.08
C THR A 656 -3.38 4.38 6.64
N GLU A 657 -4.17 5.39 7.04
CA GLU A 657 -5.54 5.61 6.57
C GLU A 657 -5.58 5.89 5.07
N TYR A 658 -4.65 6.70 4.54
CA TYR A 658 -4.44 6.86 3.09
C TYR A 658 -4.28 5.50 2.40
N GLY A 659 -3.44 4.61 2.96
CA GLY A 659 -3.20 3.27 2.44
C GLY A 659 -4.49 2.46 2.40
N TYR A 660 -5.23 2.40 3.51
CA TYR A 660 -6.55 1.78 3.57
C TYR A 660 -7.48 2.27 2.46
N TYR A 661 -7.64 3.58 2.29
CA TYR A 661 -8.51 4.15 1.26
C TYR A 661 -8.07 3.74 -0.16
N LEU A 662 -6.78 3.88 -0.49
CA LEU A 662 -6.26 3.51 -1.81
C LEU A 662 -6.47 2.03 -2.13
N PHE A 663 -6.14 1.15 -1.18
CA PHE A 663 -6.17 -0.28 -1.41
C PHE A 663 -7.59 -0.87 -1.33
N ASP A 664 -8.52 -0.30 -0.58
CA ASP A 664 -9.94 -0.66 -0.69
C ASP A 664 -10.57 -0.09 -1.98
N ILE A 665 -10.18 1.11 -2.44
CA ILE A 665 -10.57 1.61 -3.77
C ILE A 665 -10.12 0.62 -4.86
N PHE A 666 -8.88 0.13 -4.79
CA PHE A 666 -8.41 -0.93 -5.69
C PHE A 666 -9.22 -2.22 -5.55
N ASN A 667 -9.53 -2.67 -4.33
CA ASN A 667 -10.37 -3.83 -4.07
C ASN A 667 -11.74 -3.70 -4.77
N GLN A 668 -12.46 -2.59 -4.55
CA GLN A 668 -13.76 -2.34 -5.17
C GLN A 668 -13.69 -2.27 -6.71
N MET A 669 -12.64 -1.67 -7.28
CA MET A 669 -12.41 -1.67 -8.73
C MET A 669 -12.24 -3.09 -9.29
N HIS A 670 -11.54 -3.97 -8.57
CA HIS A 670 -11.35 -5.36 -8.97
C HIS A 670 -12.67 -6.15 -8.84
N ILE A 671 -13.40 -6.01 -7.72
CA ILE A 671 -14.70 -6.67 -7.50
C ILE A 671 -15.66 -6.28 -8.63
N ALA A 672 -15.92 -5.00 -8.85
CA ALA A 672 -16.83 -4.54 -9.91
C ALA A 672 -16.43 -5.10 -11.29
N SER A 673 -15.14 -5.11 -11.60
CA SER A 673 -14.63 -5.58 -12.90
C SER A 673 -14.75 -7.10 -13.09
N VAL A 674 -14.56 -7.91 -12.04
CA VAL A 674 -14.80 -9.36 -12.05
C VAL A 674 -16.29 -9.67 -12.13
N GLU A 675 -17.11 -9.00 -11.32
CA GLU A 675 -18.55 -9.21 -11.28
C GLU A 675 -19.24 -8.84 -12.60
N ARG A 676 -18.74 -7.82 -13.31
CA ARG A 676 -19.17 -7.53 -14.69
C ARG A 676 -18.93 -8.70 -15.66
N LEU A 677 -17.84 -9.45 -15.51
CA LEU A 677 -17.59 -10.65 -16.32
C LEU A 677 -18.51 -11.81 -15.94
N LYS A 678 -18.86 -11.95 -14.66
CA LYS A 678 -19.88 -12.91 -14.18
C LYS A 678 -21.26 -12.58 -14.75
N ALA A 679 -21.72 -11.33 -14.63
CA ALA A 679 -23.00 -10.87 -15.21
C ALA A 679 -23.07 -11.11 -16.73
N GLN A 680 -22.01 -10.74 -17.46
CA GLN A 680 -21.93 -10.96 -18.91
C GLN A 680 -21.98 -12.46 -19.30
N ALA A 681 -21.46 -13.35 -18.46
CA ALA A 681 -21.49 -14.79 -18.73
C ALA A 681 -22.91 -15.41 -18.61
N ILE A 682 -23.79 -14.80 -17.81
CA ILE A 682 -25.20 -15.20 -17.66
C ILE A 682 -26.19 -14.34 -18.47
N GLY A 683 -25.70 -13.28 -19.14
CA GLY A 683 -26.51 -12.38 -19.97
C GLY A 683 -27.18 -11.24 -19.20
N GLU A 684 -26.75 -10.99 -17.96
CA GLU A 684 -27.23 -9.89 -17.12
C GLU A 684 -26.39 -8.62 -17.30
N SER A 685 -26.98 -7.47 -16.95
CA SER A 685 -26.31 -6.16 -17.00
C SER A 685 -25.42 -5.86 -15.79
N SER A 686 -25.65 -6.54 -14.67
CA SER A 686 -25.15 -6.18 -13.34
C SER A 686 -25.40 -7.29 -12.32
N THR A 687 -24.50 -7.52 -11.36
CA THR A 687 -24.79 -8.32 -10.15
C THR A 687 -24.97 -7.41 -8.92
N PRO A 688 -25.64 -7.85 -7.83
CA PRO A 688 -25.69 -7.09 -6.58
C PRO A 688 -24.31 -6.77 -6.02
N ALA A 689 -23.35 -7.71 -6.11
CA ALA A 689 -21.97 -7.50 -5.70
C ALA A 689 -21.25 -6.44 -6.56
N MET A 690 -21.52 -6.38 -7.87
CA MET A 690 -21.02 -5.31 -8.74
C MET A 690 -21.54 -3.94 -8.28
N ASN A 691 -22.83 -3.85 -7.97
CA ASN A 691 -23.45 -2.59 -7.52
C ASN A 691 -22.86 -2.15 -6.18
N ARG A 692 -22.77 -3.06 -5.18
CA ARG A 692 -22.13 -2.81 -3.87
C ARG A 692 -20.72 -2.26 -4.03
N ALA A 693 -19.91 -2.85 -4.91
CA ALA A 693 -18.54 -2.39 -5.16
C ALA A 693 -18.48 -0.99 -5.78
N VAL A 694 -19.39 -0.66 -6.72
CA VAL A 694 -19.49 0.69 -7.29
C VAL A 694 -19.90 1.72 -6.24
N LEU A 695 -20.84 1.37 -5.35
CA LEU A 695 -21.25 2.27 -4.26
C LEU A 695 -20.12 2.48 -3.26
N LYS A 696 -19.47 1.40 -2.82
CA LYS A 696 -18.35 1.46 -1.87
C LYS A 696 -17.15 2.22 -2.44
N TYR A 697 -16.88 2.10 -3.74
CA TYR A 697 -15.89 2.94 -4.43
C TYR A 697 -16.23 4.44 -4.30
N ASP A 698 -17.46 4.85 -4.63
CA ASP A 698 -17.84 6.27 -4.52
C ASP A 698 -17.87 6.77 -3.07
N GLN A 699 -18.24 5.91 -2.10
CA GLN A 699 -18.14 6.18 -0.67
C GLN A 699 -16.69 6.43 -0.23
N LEU A 700 -15.77 5.50 -0.51
CA LEU A 700 -14.36 5.58 -0.11
C LEU A 700 -13.68 6.85 -0.64
N TRP A 701 -14.01 7.28 -1.87
CA TRP A 701 -13.55 8.54 -2.41
C TRP A 701 -14.09 9.77 -1.66
N ALA A 702 -15.34 9.73 -1.19
CA ALA A 702 -15.93 10.82 -0.41
C ALA A 702 -15.37 10.88 1.01
N GLU A 703 -15.18 9.73 1.65
CA GLU A 703 -14.51 9.58 2.95
C GLU A 703 -13.07 10.10 2.87
N TRP A 704 -12.27 9.61 1.91
CA TRP A 704 -10.90 10.09 1.69
C TRP A 704 -10.83 11.60 1.39
N GLN A 705 -11.75 12.13 0.55
CA GLN A 705 -11.76 13.55 0.21
C GLN A 705 -12.01 14.43 1.44
N LYS A 706 -12.88 13.98 2.36
CA LYS A 706 -13.10 14.64 3.65
C LYS A 706 -11.81 14.65 4.48
N GLU A 707 -11.17 13.49 4.67
CA GLU A 707 -9.93 13.41 5.47
C GLU A 707 -8.79 14.23 4.87
N TYR A 708 -8.66 14.25 3.54
CA TYR A 708 -7.73 15.13 2.84
C TYR A 708 -8.06 16.61 3.06
N ASP A 709 -9.32 17.03 2.93
CA ASP A 709 -9.69 18.44 3.12
C ASP A 709 -9.48 18.93 4.56
N GLU A 710 -9.64 18.06 5.55
CA GLU A 710 -9.38 18.34 6.97
C GLU A 710 -7.88 18.33 7.31
N ASN A 711 -7.06 17.52 6.63
CA ASN A 711 -5.66 17.28 7.02
C ASN A 711 -4.57 17.69 6.00
N LYS A 712 -4.89 18.18 4.80
CA LYS A 712 -3.91 18.62 3.77
C LYS A 712 -2.90 19.70 4.21
N LEU A 713 -3.20 20.45 5.28
CA LEU A 713 -2.27 21.42 5.88
C LEU A 713 -1.32 20.80 6.93
N LYS A 714 -1.50 19.51 7.22
CA LYS A 714 -0.69 18.67 8.12
C LYS A 714 0.11 17.61 7.35
N GLY A 715 0.31 17.79 6.04
CA GLY A 715 1.10 16.88 5.22
C GLY A 715 0.38 15.62 4.76
N TYR A 716 -0.95 15.59 4.80
CA TYR A 716 -1.73 14.47 4.24
C TYR A 716 -1.46 14.35 2.73
N PRO A 717 -0.95 13.21 2.21
CA PRO A 717 -0.56 13.08 0.81
C PRO A 717 -1.74 13.17 -0.18
N THR A 718 -1.46 13.58 -1.42
CA THR A 718 -2.49 13.59 -2.48
C THR A 718 -2.77 12.18 -2.96
N LEU A 719 -4.04 11.77 -3.05
CA LEU A 719 -4.40 10.47 -3.64
C LEU A 719 -4.22 10.47 -5.16
N TYR A 720 -4.26 9.26 -5.72
CA TYR A 720 -4.26 9.00 -7.15
C TYR A 720 -5.39 9.77 -7.87
N ALA A 721 -5.27 9.98 -9.17
CA ALA A 721 -6.21 10.79 -9.93
C ALA A 721 -7.57 10.08 -10.09
N LYS A 722 -8.62 10.54 -9.34
CA LYS A 722 -10.00 10.09 -9.57
C LYS A 722 -10.50 10.48 -10.97
N THR A 723 -10.26 11.73 -11.39
CA THR A 723 -10.75 12.31 -12.66
C THR A 723 -9.64 12.94 -13.49
N LYS A 724 -9.90 13.25 -14.77
CA LYS A 724 -8.95 13.98 -15.64
C LYS A 724 -8.62 15.39 -15.12
N SER A 725 -9.52 16.00 -14.36
CA SER A 725 -9.30 17.27 -13.66
C SER A 725 -8.47 17.14 -12.37
N SER A 726 -8.32 15.91 -11.83
CA SER A 726 -7.55 15.63 -10.62
C SER A 726 -6.03 15.58 -10.87
N PHE A 727 -5.58 15.48 -12.12
CA PHE A 727 -4.15 15.56 -12.44
C PHE A 727 -3.60 16.97 -12.16
N ALA A 728 -2.58 17.04 -11.31
CA ALA A 728 -1.84 18.26 -11.02
C ALA A 728 -1.05 18.72 -12.27
N GLY A 729 -1.62 19.64 -13.03
CA GLY A 729 -0.91 20.42 -14.04
C GLY A 729 -0.56 19.72 -15.38
N TYR A 730 -0.44 18.39 -15.42
CA TYR A 730 0.07 17.70 -16.61
C TYR A 730 -1.03 17.19 -17.57
N ASN A 731 -1.14 17.84 -18.74
CA ASN A 731 -1.76 17.22 -19.90
C ASN A 731 -0.74 16.31 -20.61
N SER A 732 -1.04 15.01 -20.71
CA SER A 732 -0.35 14.02 -21.54
C SER A 732 1.08 13.58 -21.16
N LEU A 733 1.23 12.91 -20.02
CA LEU A 733 1.85 11.60 -20.12
C LEU A 733 0.78 10.64 -20.62
N VAL A 734 0.96 10.17 -21.86
CA VAL A 734 -0.05 9.42 -22.64
C VAL A 734 -0.45 8.10 -21.97
N TYR A 735 0.40 7.61 -21.06
CA TYR A 735 0.33 6.32 -20.40
C TYR A 735 -0.76 6.24 -19.32
N SER A 736 -0.71 7.03 -18.24
CA SER A 736 -1.66 6.87 -17.13
C SER A 736 -3.04 7.48 -17.38
N LYS A 737 -4.08 6.86 -16.81
CA LYS A 737 -5.49 7.29 -16.81
C LYS A 737 -6.01 7.44 -15.38
N PRO A 738 -7.05 8.26 -15.17
CA PRO A 738 -7.68 8.39 -13.87
C PRO A 738 -8.66 7.22 -13.61
N PHE A 739 -8.99 6.97 -12.34
CA PHE A 739 -9.74 5.75 -11.96
C PHE A 739 -11.18 5.75 -12.51
N ASP A 740 -11.82 6.92 -12.64
CA ASP A 740 -13.16 7.04 -13.22
C ASP A 740 -13.21 6.73 -14.73
N ASP A 741 -12.08 6.71 -15.46
CA ASP A 741 -12.09 6.21 -16.85
C ASP A 741 -12.41 4.69 -16.90
N ILE A 742 -12.29 3.97 -15.78
CA ILE A 742 -12.84 2.63 -15.57
C ILE A 742 -14.22 2.73 -14.90
N MET A 743 -14.29 3.37 -13.74
CA MET A 743 -15.46 3.25 -12.85
C MET A 743 -16.72 4.00 -13.35
N ALA A 744 -16.58 5.03 -14.18
CA ALA A 744 -17.73 5.68 -14.82
C ALA A 744 -18.42 4.80 -15.90
N SER A 745 -17.83 3.66 -16.29
CA SER A 745 -18.47 2.71 -17.21
C SER A 745 -19.48 1.77 -16.55
N PHE A 746 -19.51 1.72 -15.21
CA PHE A 746 -20.45 0.89 -14.45
C PHE A 746 -21.72 1.67 -14.10
N PRO A 747 -22.89 1.04 -14.13
CA PRO A 747 -24.13 1.69 -13.75
C PRO A 747 -24.17 1.88 -12.22
N ARG A 748 -24.56 3.08 -11.78
CA ARG A 748 -24.79 3.39 -10.36
C ARG A 748 -26.21 2.99 -9.97
N LEU A 749 -26.42 1.68 -9.96
CA LEU A 749 -27.69 1.08 -9.52
C LEU A 749 -27.72 1.02 -8.00
N PRO A 750 -28.92 0.92 -7.40
CA PRO A 750 -29.06 0.54 -6.00
C PRO A 750 -28.37 -0.80 -5.75
N ALA A 751 -27.78 -0.92 -4.57
CA ALA A 751 -27.13 -2.14 -4.13
C ALA A 751 -27.93 -2.79 -3.00
N GLY A 752 -27.86 -4.12 -2.94
CA GLY A 752 -28.55 -4.91 -1.93
C GLY A 752 -30.06 -5.04 -2.11
N LYS A 753 -30.75 -5.37 -1.02
CA LYS A 753 -32.17 -5.73 -0.96
C LYS A 753 -33.03 -4.49 -0.71
N LYS A 754 -34.15 -4.34 -1.43
CA LYS A 754 -35.14 -3.31 -1.12
C LYS A 754 -35.91 -3.68 0.15
N PHE A 755 -36.04 -2.74 1.08
CA PHE A 755 -36.92 -2.84 2.24
C PHE A 755 -37.85 -1.62 2.33
N GLU A 756 -38.82 -1.67 3.24
CA GLU A 756 -39.84 -0.64 3.44
C GLU A 756 -39.70 -0.06 4.86
N ALA A 757 -40.07 1.20 5.06
CA ALA A 757 -40.04 1.82 6.39
C ALA A 757 -41.18 1.30 7.27
N ASP A 758 -40.90 0.99 8.54
CA ASP A 758 -41.87 0.44 9.50
C ASP A 758 -43.06 1.37 9.74
N ASN A 759 -42.81 2.68 9.71
CA ASN A 759 -43.85 3.69 9.86
C ASN A 759 -43.56 4.92 8.99
N VAL A 760 -44.62 5.51 8.44
CA VAL A 760 -44.51 6.74 7.63
C VAL A 760 -45.52 7.78 8.08
N THR A 761 -45.00 8.88 8.64
CA THR A 761 -45.80 9.99 9.17
C THR A 761 -45.69 11.22 8.29
N ALA A 762 -46.79 11.94 8.10
CA ALA A 762 -46.83 13.12 7.22
C ALA A 762 -47.56 14.28 7.91
N GLN A 763 -46.88 15.43 8.00
CA GLN A 763 -47.37 16.60 8.74
C GLN A 763 -47.24 17.88 7.89
N GLY A 764 -48.23 18.78 8.00
CA GLY A 764 -48.08 20.19 7.59
C GLY A 764 -48.05 20.52 6.08
N ALA A 765 -48.45 19.61 5.19
CA ALA A 765 -48.55 19.91 3.75
C ALA A 765 -49.57 21.01 3.43
N ASP A 766 -49.29 21.77 2.35
CA ASP A 766 -50.18 22.82 1.86
C ASP A 766 -51.39 22.25 1.06
N ASN A 767 -51.30 20.99 0.60
CA ASN A 767 -52.41 20.23 0.00
C ASN A 767 -52.24 18.71 0.26
N PRO A 768 -52.62 18.20 1.45
CA PRO A 768 -52.43 16.79 1.82
C PRO A 768 -53.57 15.91 1.29
N GLN A 769 -53.26 15.00 0.36
CA GLN A 769 -54.12 13.83 0.08
C GLN A 769 -53.67 12.61 0.90
N TYR A 770 -52.37 12.30 0.93
CA TYR A 770 -51.85 11.10 1.63
C TYR A 770 -52.22 11.05 3.12
N ALA A 771 -52.13 12.17 3.83
CA ALA A 771 -52.46 12.25 5.25
C ALA A 771 -53.97 12.08 5.56
N ALA A 772 -54.81 11.85 4.55
CA ALA A 772 -56.24 11.59 4.68
C ALA A 772 -56.67 10.19 4.21
N ASP A 773 -55.87 9.49 3.40
CA ASP A 773 -56.19 8.15 2.86
C ASP A 773 -55.20 7.04 3.25
N GLY A 774 -53.93 7.37 3.51
CA GLY A 774 -52.89 6.41 3.85
C GLY A 774 -52.40 5.56 2.67
N ASP A 775 -52.74 5.90 1.42
CA ASP A 775 -52.32 5.14 0.24
C ASP A 775 -50.90 5.55 -0.20
N ILE A 776 -49.95 4.63 -0.19
CA ILE A 776 -48.54 4.87 -0.57
C ILE A 776 -48.37 5.41 -2.01
N ASN A 777 -49.37 5.22 -2.87
CA ASN A 777 -49.43 5.76 -4.23
C ASN A 777 -50.00 7.18 -4.30
N THR A 778 -50.66 7.65 -3.23
CA THR A 778 -51.14 9.02 -3.11
C THR A 778 -49.97 9.96 -2.84
N ALA A 779 -50.03 11.14 -3.45
CA ALA A 779 -48.94 12.10 -3.38
C ALA A 779 -49.06 13.09 -2.22
N PHE A 780 -47.91 13.48 -1.68
CA PHE A 780 -47.76 14.54 -0.69
C PHE A 780 -47.09 15.76 -1.31
N THR A 781 -47.54 16.96 -0.94
CA THR A 781 -47.01 18.24 -1.43
C THR A 781 -46.31 18.96 -0.29
N ALA A 782 -44.97 18.92 -0.24
CA ALA A 782 -44.19 19.47 0.87
C ALA A 782 -44.30 21.00 0.89
N GLY A 783 -45.02 21.54 1.87
CA GLY A 783 -45.21 22.98 2.01
C GLY A 783 -43.94 23.68 2.48
N TYR A 784 -43.69 24.91 2.01
CA TYR A 784 -42.55 25.69 2.51
C TYR A 784 -42.72 26.02 4.00
N GLN A 785 -41.63 25.92 4.75
CA GLN A 785 -41.53 26.33 6.15
C GLN A 785 -40.32 27.24 6.35
N SER A 786 -40.48 28.27 7.19
CA SER A 786 -39.37 29.11 7.65
C SER A 786 -38.63 28.46 8.83
N GLU A 787 -37.45 28.98 9.22
CA GLU A 787 -36.67 28.44 10.36
C GLU A 787 -37.49 28.35 11.67
N SER A 788 -38.38 29.31 11.94
CA SER A 788 -39.27 29.30 13.12
C SER A 788 -40.45 28.31 13.02
N GLU A 789 -40.59 27.66 11.87
CA GLU A 789 -41.57 26.62 11.57
C GLU A 789 -40.93 25.25 11.36
N TYR A 790 -39.61 25.12 11.50
CA TYR A 790 -38.88 23.89 11.19
C TYR A 790 -38.77 22.95 12.41
N PRO A 791 -38.95 21.61 12.24
CA PRO A 791 -39.63 20.91 11.16
C PRO A 791 -41.12 20.66 11.54
N LYS A 792 -42.04 21.51 11.06
CA LYS A 792 -43.51 21.32 11.20
C LYS A 792 -44.16 20.81 9.92
N LYS A 793 -43.42 20.78 8.80
CA LYS A 793 -43.90 20.32 7.49
C LYS A 793 -42.95 19.26 6.92
N TYR A 794 -43.34 17.99 6.97
CA TYR A 794 -42.50 16.85 6.55
C TYR A 794 -43.31 15.63 6.10
N ILE A 795 -42.68 14.75 5.33
CA ILE A 795 -42.91 13.30 5.39
C ILE A 795 -41.74 12.72 6.17
N ARG A 796 -41.97 11.77 7.06
CA ARG A 796 -40.93 11.09 7.84
C ARG A 796 -41.16 9.59 7.79
N PHE A 797 -40.13 8.91 7.32
CA PHE A 797 -39.94 7.47 7.34
C PHE A 797 -39.24 7.14 8.66
N GLU A 798 -39.81 6.23 9.43
CA GLU A 798 -39.29 5.72 10.69
C GLU A 798 -38.92 4.24 10.49
N PHE A 799 -37.75 3.88 11.02
CA PHE A 799 -37.15 2.56 10.88
C PHE A 799 -36.82 2.02 12.27
N ASP A 800 -37.29 0.82 12.58
CA ASP A 800 -36.77 0.05 13.70
C ASP A 800 -35.38 -0.48 13.33
N GLN A 801 -34.45 -0.53 14.29
CA GLN A 801 -33.00 -0.57 14.01
C GLN A 801 -32.46 -1.96 13.59
N SER A 802 -33.23 -2.75 12.84
CA SER A 802 -32.85 -4.09 12.39
C SER A 802 -32.06 -4.14 11.08
N GLU A 803 -32.19 -3.16 10.19
CA GLU A 803 -31.56 -3.16 8.86
C GLU A 803 -30.84 -1.82 8.59
N SER A 804 -29.60 -1.84 8.07
CA SER A 804 -28.89 -0.62 7.68
C SER A 804 -29.49 0.05 6.44
N ILE A 805 -29.59 1.39 6.45
CA ILE A 805 -29.94 2.14 5.24
C ILE A 805 -28.65 2.46 4.47
N ASP A 806 -28.51 1.91 3.27
CA ASP A 806 -27.33 2.10 2.41
C ASP A 806 -27.62 2.97 1.20
N THR A 807 -28.74 2.71 0.52
CA THR A 807 -29.16 3.46 -0.68
C THR A 807 -30.58 3.96 -0.51
N ILE A 808 -30.80 5.23 -0.88
CA ILE A 808 -32.14 5.81 -1.05
C ILE A 808 -32.34 6.12 -2.52
N VAL A 809 -33.37 5.58 -3.14
CA VAL A 809 -33.76 5.91 -4.52
C VAL A 809 -34.92 6.90 -4.49
N VAL A 810 -34.86 7.94 -5.31
CA VAL A 810 -35.98 8.88 -5.50
C VAL A 810 -36.27 9.05 -6.99
N LYS A 811 -37.42 8.53 -7.44
CA LYS A 811 -37.83 8.53 -8.85
C LYS A 811 -38.37 9.90 -9.27
N LYS A 812 -38.05 10.36 -10.49
CA LYS A 812 -38.59 11.63 -11.02
C LYS A 812 -40.11 11.58 -11.13
N GLN A 813 -40.76 12.62 -10.61
CA GLN A 813 -42.19 12.80 -10.73
C GLN A 813 -42.54 13.38 -12.09
N LYS A 814 -43.62 12.86 -12.71
CA LYS A 814 -44.22 13.49 -13.89
C LYS A 814 -45.09 14.69 -13.46
N ILE A 815 -44.82 15.85 -14.03
CA ILE A 815 -45.50 17.12 -13.76
C ILE A 815 -46.34 17.50 -15.00
N THR A 816 -47.56 17.97 -14.78
CA THR A 816 -48.46 18.40 -15.88
C THR A 816 -48.70 19.90 -15.78
N LEU A 817 -47.98 20.69 -16.57
CA LEU A 817 -48.16 22.15 -16.63
C LEU A 817 -49.48 22.50 -17.33
N SER A 818 -50.29 23.36 -16.71
CA SER A 818 -51.65 23.67 -17.18
C SER A 818 -51.74 24.80 -18.23
N SER A 819 -50.65 25.14 -18.93
CA SER A 819 -50.69 26.17 -20.00
C SER A 819 -49.60 26.01 -21.09
N ASN A 820 -49.87 26.56 -22.28
CA ASN A 820 -49.16 26.37 -23.56
C ASN A 820 -47.68 26.84 -23.60
N THR A 821 -46.79 26.27 -22.80
CA THR A 821 -45.34 26.55 -22.85
C THR A 821 -44.54 25.30 -23.23
N SER A 822 -44.54 24.97 -24.52
CA SER A 822 -43.95 23.75 -25.12
C SER A 822 -42.40 23.72 -25.15
N TYR A 823 -41.72 24.17 -24.10
CA TYR A 823 -40.27 24.38 -24.07
C TYR A 823 -39.58 23.86 -22.79
N TRP A 824 -40.32 23.23 -21.87
CA TRP A 824 -39.84 22.80 -20.56
C TRP A 824 -40.35 21.37 -20.30
N ALA A 825 -39.48 20.50 -19.79
CA ALA A 825 -39.72 19.04 -19.77
C ALA A 825 -40.81 18.59 -18.78
N ASP A 826 -41.44 17.45 -19.09
CA ASP A 826 -42.57 16.84 -18.37
C ASP A 826 -42.20 16.16 -17.03
N HIS A 827 -40.92 15.94 -16.74
CA HIS A 827 -40.44 15.19 -15.57
C HIS A 827 -39.39 15.98 -14.79
N ALA A 828 -39.47 15.99 -13.45
CA ALA A 828 -38.46 16.64 -12.61
C ALA A 828 -38.46 16.18 -11.15
N TYR A 829 -37.34 16.43 -10.47
CA TYR A 829 -37.21 16.31 -9.02
C TYR A 829 -37.89 17.48 -8.31
N ALA A 830 -38.31 17.25 -7.06
CA ALA A 830 -39.04 18.24 -6.29
C ALA A 830 -38.16 19.44 -5.88
N VAL A 831 -38.43 20.61 -6.45
CA VAL A 831 -37.54 21.78 -6.35
C VAL A 831 -37.61 22.42 -4.95
N GLY A 832 -36.44 22.72 -4.40
CA GLY A 832 -36.30 23.34 -3.07
C GLY A 832 -36.59 22.40 -1.89
N CYS A 833 -36.64 21.09 -2.17
CA CYS A 833 -36.85 20.04 -1.19
C CYS A 833 -35.52 19.37 -0.79
N VAL A 834 -35.47 18.82 0.42
CA VAL A 834 -34.28 18.25 1.04
C VAL A 834 -34.68 16.96 1.76
N LEU A 835 -33.82 15.93 1.67
CA LEU A 835 -33.86 14.75 2.52
C LEU A 835 -32.89 14.95 3.68
N GLU A 836 -33.33 14.58 4.88
CA GLU A 836 -32.54 14.65 6.11
C GLU A 836 -32.65 13.35 6.90
N GLY A 837 -31.56 12.97 7.57
CA GLY A 837 -31.49 11.78 8.42
C GLY A 837 -31.30 12.17 9.89
N SER A 838 -31.79 11.32 10.79
CA SER A 838 -31.60 11.45 12.23
C SER A 838 -31.53 10.07 12.91
N PHE A 839 -30.64 9.96 13.90
CA PHE A 839 -30.44 8.75 14.71
C PHE A 839 -31.34 8.72 15.95
N ASP A 840 -31.61 9.89 16.52
CA ASP A 840 -32.27 10.12 17.79
C ASP A 840 -33.65 10.82 17.64
N GLY A 841 -33.91 11.41 16.47
CA GLY A 841 -35.08 12.25 16.19
C GLY A 841 -34.89 13.73 16.57
N GLU A 842 -33.76 14.08 17.20
CA GLU A 842 -33.44 15.42 17.69
C GLU A 842 -32.39 16.12 16.80
N ASN A 843 -31.33 15.40 16.44
CA ASN A 843 -30.24 15.89 15.60
C ASN A 843 -30.45 15.44 14.16
N TRP A 844 -30.57 16.40 13.25
CA TRP A 844 -30.89 16.17 11.84
C TRP A 844 -29.75 16.65 10.93
N GLU A 845 -29.27 15.78 10.06
CA GLU A 845 -28.29 16.11 9.02
C GLU A 845 -28.89 16.01 7.61
N THR A 846 -28.42 16.86 6.69
CA THR A 846 -28.92 16.85 5.30
C THR A 846 -28.27 15.73 4.50
N ILE A 847 -29.08 14.72 4.17
CA ILE A 847 -28.71 13.59 3.30
C ILE A 847 -28.55 14.05 1.84
N TYR A 848 -29.56 14.76 1.31
CA TYR A 848 -29.56 15.16 -0.10
C TYR A 848 -30.41 16.40 -0.36
N THR A 849 -29.87 17.39 -1.08
CA THR A 849 -30.61 18.56 -1.55
C THR A 849 -31.07 18.33 -2.99
N MET A 850 -32.38 18.36 -3.23
CA MET A 850 -32.95 18.24 -4.57
C MET A 850 -32.64 19.48 -5.42
N ASN A 851 -32.68 19.33 -6.75
CA ASN A 851 -32.35 20.42 -7.68
C ASN A 851 -33.13 21.72 -7.37
N THR A 852 -32.46 22.87 -7.47
CA THR A 852 -33.09 24.20 -7.29
C THR A 852 -33.85 24.70 -8.54
N LYS A 853 -33.83 23.94 -9.63
CA LYS A 853 -34.53 24.19 -10.90
C LYS A 853 -34.71 22.90 -11.71
N PRO A 854 -35.65 22.82 -12.67
CA PRO A 854 -35.77 21.69 -13.58
C PRO A 854 -34.50 21.49 -14.42
N ASP A 855 -34.12 20.24 -14.70
CA ASP A 855 -32.94 19.92 -15.53
C ASP A 855 -33.21 19.97 -17.05
N GLY A 856 -34.48 20.05 -17.45
CA GLY A 856 -34.88 20.19 -18.85
C GLY A 856 -34.86 18.90 -19.66
N THR A 857 -34.75 17.73 -19.01
CA THR A 857 -34.70 16.43 -19.69
C THR A 857 -36.01 15.66 -19.53
N ASP A 858 -36.62 15.24 -20.66
CA ASP A 858 -37.81 14.36 -20.65
C ASP A 858 -37.38 12.90 -20.46
N SER A 859 -36.83 12.62 -19.27
CA SER A 859 -36.29 11.33 -18.88
C SER A 859 -36.92 10.90 -17.56
N GLN A 860 -37.39 9.65 -17.50
CA GLN A 860 -37.77 8.95 -16.27
C GLN A 860 -36.50 8.53 -15.52
N SER A 861 -35.69 9.51 -15.12
CA SER A 861 -34.49 9.31 -14.32
C SER A 861 -34.86 9.09 -12.85
N GLU A 862 -33.99 8.44 -12.11
CA GLU A 862 -34.02 8.35 -10.65
C GLU A 862 -32.78 9.06 -10.07
N VAL A 863 -32.88 9.59 -8.84
CA VAL A 863 -31.69 9.83 -8.02
C VAL A 863 -31.41 8.54 -7.27
N VAL A 864 -30.20 8.01 -7.41
CA VAL A 864 -29.65 6.98 -6.52
C VAL A 864 -28.75 7.70 -5.53
N ILE A 865 -29.18 7.80 -4.28
CA ILE A 865 -28.48 8.49 -3.19
C ILE A 865 -27.79 7.42 -2.34
N ASN A 866 -26.48 7.33 -2.50
CA ASN A 866 -25.66 6.38 -1.73
C ASN A 866 -25.23 7.08 -0.43
N LEU A 867 -25.55 6.50 0.71
CA LEU A 867 -25.24 7.10 2.00
C LEU A 867 -23.75 6.90 2.30
N ALA A 868 -23.03 8.01 2.55
CA ALA A 868 -21.58 8.00 2.74
C ALA A 868 -21.12 7.26 4.01
N ARG A 869 -22.06 6.92 4.89
CA ARG A 869 -21.89 6.05 6.06
C ARG A 869 -23.16 5.20 6.16
N PRO A 870 -23.12 3.86 5.99
CA PRO A 870 -24.27 3.02 6.27
C PRO A 870 -24.56 3.14 7.77
N ASN A 871 -25.76 3.61 8.08
CA ASN A 871 -26.09 4.15 9.38
C ASN A 871 -27.55 3.89 9.67
N ASN A 872 -27.84 3.45 10.90
CA ASN A 872 -29.19 3.16 11.36
C ASN A 872 -29.93 4.48 11.67
N TYR A 873 -30.16 5.29 10.64
CA TYR A 873 -31.04 6.45 10.71
C TYR A 873 -32.42 5.97 11.11
N LYS A 874 -32.75 6.09 12.40
CA LYS A 874 -34.08 5.80 12.91
C LYS A 874 -35.14 6.61 12.18
N PHE A 875 -34.79 7.80 11.68
CA PHE A 875 -35.68 8.63 10.90
C PHE A 875 -35.01 9.20 9.65
N ILE A 876 -35.71 9.14 8.52
CA ILE A 876 -35.45 9.97 7.34
C ILE A 876 -36.65 10.88 7.14
N GLN A 877 -36.44 12.19 6.96
CA GLN A 877 -37.52 13.12 6.62
C GLN A 877 -37.29 13.83 5.29
N TYR A 878 -38.37 13.98 4.54
CA TYR A 878 -38.46 14.73 3.31
C TYR A 878 -39.21 16.04 3.56
N ILE A 879 -38.54 17.15 3.30
CA ILE A 879 -38.98 18.49 3.70
C ILE A 879 -38.73 19.52 2.60
N ARG A 880 -39.35 20.69 2.72
CA ARG A 880 -39.10 21.83 1.84
C ARG A 880 -38.47 23.01 2.60
N LYS A 881 -37.25 23.40 2.22
CA LYS A 881 -36.50 24.51 2.82
C LYS A 881 -36.50 25.80 2.00
N GLU A 882 -36.83 25.76 0.70
CA GLU A 882 -36.79 26.96 -0.16
C GLU A 882 -38.18 27.46 -0.61
N LYS A 883 -38.39 28.77 -0.49
CA LYS A 883 -39.56 29.50 -1.00
C LYS A 883 -39.25 29.98 -2.42
N ASN A 884 -40.05 29.52 -3.40
CA ASN A 884 -39.88 29.70 -4.86
C ASN A 884 -38.91 30.82 -5.33
N SER A 885 -37.89 30.44 -6.09
CA SER A 885 -37.19 31.33 -7.02
C SER A 885 -37.86 31.41 -8.41
N TYR A 886 -38.78 30.47 -8.73
CA TYR A 886 -39.52 30.42 -10.00
C TYR A 886 -41.03 30.32 -9.74
N ILE A 887 -41.81 31.23 -10.32
CA ILE A 887 -43.15 31.59 -9.83
C ILE A 887 -44.26 30.60 -10.21
N ASP A 888 -44.21 29.95 -11.38
CA ASP A 888 -45.31 29.12 -11.89
C ASP A 888 -45.26 27.62 -11.47
N TRP A 889 -44.24 27.21 -10.70
CA TRP A 889 -43.88 25.78 -10.61
C TRP A 889 -44.36 25.06 -9.34
N ALA A 890 -44.56 25.78 -8.23
CA ALA A 890 -45.15 25.20 -7.02
C ALA A 890 -46.65 24.87 -7.23
N ASP A 891 -47.38 25.75 -7.92
CA ASP A 891 -48.82 25.56 -8.18
C ASP A 891 -49.09 24.42 -9.20
N ALA A 892 -48.07 23.98 -9.93
CA ALA A 892 -48.13 22.87 -10.88
C ALA A 892 -47.72 21.51 -10.27
N GLY A 893 -47.36 21.44 -8.99
CA GLY A 893 -46.95 20.20 -8.32
C GLY A 893 -45.43 19.92 -8.34
N GLY A 894 -44.59 20.93 -8.54
CA GLY A 894 -43.12 20.81 -8.54
C GLY A 894 -42.45 20.50 -7.19
N ASN A 895 -43.23 20.26 -6.13
CA ASN A 895 -42.78 19.87 -4.78
C ASN A 895 -43.55 18.63 -4.26
N LYS A 896 -44.05 17.83 -5.21
CA LYS A 896 -44.81 16.61 -5.00
C LYS A 896 -43.86 15.42 -4.83
N LEU A 897 -44.16 14.51 -3.90
CA LEU A 897 -43.55 13.19 -3.77
C LEU A 897 -44.66 12.14 -3.62
N ILE A 898 -44.61 11.07 -4.41
CA ILE A 898 -45.39 9.84 -4.17
C ILE A 898 -44.51 8.96 -3.28
N LEU A 899 -45.07 8.31 -2.26
CA LEU A 899 -44.26 7.57 -1.29
C LEU A 899 -43.68 6.29 -1.89
N ALA A 900 -44.40 5.64 -2.80
CA ALA A 900 -43.87 4.51 -3.59
C ALA A 900 -42.73 4.87 -4.56
N ASP A 901 -42.45 6.17 -4.74
CA ASP A 901 -41.35 6.69 -5.57
C ASP A 901 -40.12 7.10 -4.74
N ILE A 902 -40.12 6.85 -3.43
CA ILE A 902 -38.91 6.79 -2.61
C ILE A 902 -38.73 5.35 -2.08
N GLU A 903 -37.52 4.82 -2.20
CA GLU A 903 -37.23 3.41 -1.88
C GLU A 903 -35.93 3.32 -1.07
N PHE A 904 -35.88 2.38 -0.12
CA PHE A 904 -34.74 2.16 0.76
C PHE A 904 -34.14 0.78 0.47
N TYR A 905 -32.81 0.70 0.44
CA TYR A 905 -32.08 -0.54 0.20
C TYR A 905 -30.99 -0.73 1.25
N THR A 906 -30.88 -1.96 1.75
CA THR A 906 -29.84 -2.42 2.67
C THR A 906 -28.85 -3.30 1.92
N ASN A 907 -27.55 -3.13 2.20
CA ASN A 907 -26.49 -3.95 1.61
C ASN A 907 -26.25 -5.28 2.34
N GLU A 908 -26.91 -5.50 3.48
CA GLU A 908 -26.89 -6.75 4.23
C GLU A 908 -27.33 -7.93 3.35
N GLU A 909 -26.72 -9.10 3.53
CA GLU A 909 -27.06 -10.29 2.75
C GLU A 909 -28.11 -11.12 3.49
N ASP A 910 -29.20 -11.50 2.80
CA ASP A 910 -30.12 -12.53 3.29
C ASP A 910 -29.34 -13.83 3.54
N GLU A 911 -29.52 -14.45 4.72
CA GLU A 911 -28.95 -15.79 4.95
C GLU A 911 -29.52 -16.81 3.95
N PRO A 912 -28.70 -17.76 3.46
CA PRO A 912 -29.09 -18.64 2.37
C PRO A 912 -30.24 -19.58 2.77
N GLU A 913 -31.35 -19.55 2.03
CA GLU A 913 -32.49 -20.47 2.24
C GLU A 913 -32.04 -21.93 2.27
N GLU A 914 -32.36 -22.64 3.36
CA GLU A 914 -32.06 -24.06 3.48
C GLU A 914 -32.75 -24.90 2.40
N THR A 915 -31.98 -25.80 1.78
CA THR A 915 -32.50 -26.74 0.79
C THR A 915 -33.27 -27.86 1.50
N PRO A 916 -34.54 -28.15 1.16
CA PRO A 916 -35.39 -29.04 1.96
C PRO A 916 -34.87 -30.49 2.00
N ILE A 917 -34.56 -30.95 3.21
CA ILE A 917 -34.08 -32.31 3.50
C ILE A 917 -35.24 -33.32 3.33
N PRO A 918 -35.04 -34.45 2.62
CA PRO A 918 -36.06 -35.49 2.50
C PRO A 918 -36.26 -36.24 3.83
N THR A 919 -37.51 -36.45 4.21
CA THR A 919 -37.90 -37.02 5.51
C THR A 919 -37.59 -38.52 5.61
N ASP A 920 -36.80 -38.92 6.61
CA ASP A 920 -36.53 -40.33 6.91
C ASP A 920 -37.41 -40.91 8.03
N THR A 921 -37.61 -42.23 8.00
CA THR A 921 -38.60 -42.98 8.79
C THR A 921 -38.02 -43.46 10.14
N PRO A 922 -38.77 -43.40 11.26
CA PRO A 922 -38.21 -43.63 12.60
C PRO A 922 -38.11 -45.11 13.01
N ALA A 923 -37.04 -45.46 13.74
CA ALA A 923 -36.87 -46.69 14.51
C ALA A 923 -35.77 -46.49 15.61
N PRO A 924 -35.68 -47.33 16.64
CA PRO A 924 -36.57 -47.28 17.80
C PRO A 924 -35.82 -47.09 19.15
N THR A 925 -36.60 -46.79 20.19
CA THR A 925 -36.17 -46.53 21.57
C THR A 925 -35.58 -47.74 22.31
N ASP A 926 -34.59 -47.51 23.17
CA ASP A 926 -34.30 -48.38 24.33
C ASP A 926 -33.94 -47.53 25.58
N THR A 927 -34.14 -48.09 26.78
CA THR A 927 -34.08 -47.38 28.08
C THR A 927 -33.32 -48.24 29.14
N PRO A 928 -33.14 -47.86 30.44
CA PRO A 928 -31.83 -47.46 30.97
C PRO A 928 -31.29 -48.36 32.12
N ALA A 929 -30.08 -48.06 32.63
CA ALA A 929 -29.50 -48.64 33.87
C ALA A 929 -28.51 -47.66 34.56
N PRO A 930 -28.20 -47.77 35.89
CA PRO A 930 -28.23 -46.59 36.77
C PRO A 930 -26.97 -46.22 37.61
N ALA A 931 -27.12 -45.13 38.38
CA ALA A 931 -26.22 -44.39 39.31
C ALA A 931 -25.43 -45.17 40.40
N PRO A 932 -24.41 -44.57 41.08
CA PRO A 932 -24.59 -43.70 42.29
C PRO A 932 -23.59 -42.49 42.43
N THR A 933 -23.87 -41.30 43.00
CA THR A 933 -24.19 -40.82 44.40
C THR A 933 -22.98 -40.41 45.29
N ASP A 934 -23.12 -39.27 46.00
CA ASP A 934 -22.10 -38.36 46.61
C ASP A 934 -21.52 -38.70 48.00
N THR A 935 -20.49 -37.95 48.46
CA THR A 935 -20.10 -37.67 49.88
C THR A 935 -19.11 -36.46 50.00
N PRO A 936 -19.08 -35.63 51.09
CA PRO A 936 -18.61 -34.22 51.06
C PRO A 936 -17.34 -33.82 51.90
N ALA A 937 -17.06 -32.50 52.00
CA ALA A 937 -15.84 -31.80 52.49
C ALA A 937 -15.70 -31.52 54.02
N PRO A 938 -14.47 -31.16 54.50
CA PRO A 938 -14.20 -29.92 55.32
C PRO A 938 -12.72 -29.36 55.22
N THR A 939 -12.18 -28.29 55.89
CA THR A 939 -12.61 -26.92 56.35
C THR A 939 -11.42 -26.12 57.00
N ASP A 940 -11.26 -24.82 56.67
CA ASP A 940 -10.61 -23.62 57.33
C ASP A 940 -9.21 -23.56 58.05
N THR A 941 -8.32 -22.66 57.53
CA THR A 941 -7.74 -21.37 58.10
C THR A 941 -6.98 -21.36 59.47
N PRO A 942 -5.78 -20.69 59.70
CA PRO A 942 -5.47 -19.24 59.44
C PRO A 942 -4.01 -18.79 59.06
N ALA A 943 -3.82 -17.47 58.84
CA ALA A 943 -2.62 -16.74 58.33
C ALA A 943 -1.64 -16.20 59.44
N PRO A 944 -0.45 -15.63 59.08
CA PRO A 944 -0.24 -14.18 58.76
C PRO A 944 0.92 -13.92 57.73
N ASP A 945 1.48 -12.72 57.44
CA ASP A 945 1.04 -11.32 57.18
C ASP A 945 2.33 -10.47 56.90
N GLU A 946 2.40 -9.61 55.86
CA GLU A 946 3.27 -8.40 55.74
C GLU A 946 2.86 -7.52 54.52
N THR A 947 3.15 -6.21 54.57
CA THR A 947 2.68 -5.11 53.69
C THR A 947 3.85 -4.18 53.26
N PRO A 948 3.68 -3.11 52.44
CA PRO A 948 2.79 -2.86 51.29
C PRO A 948 3.52 -2.28 50.03
N VAL A 949 2.85 -2.26 48.86
CA VAL A 949 3.19 -1.39 47.70
C VAL A 949 1.87 -0.84 47.15
N PRO A 950 1.77 0.46 46.76
CA PRO A 950 0.47 1.05 46.42
C PRO A 950 -0.04 0.59 45.04
N SER A 951 -1.14 -0.15 45.01
CA SER A 951 -1.96 -0.31 43.81
C SER A 951 -3.03 0.78 43.75
N GLY A 952 -3.46 1.13 42.53
CA GLY A 952 -4.76 1.78 42.36
C GLY A 952 -5.88 0.88 42.90
N THR A 953 -6.97 1.50 43.36
CA THR A 953 -8.13 0.80 43.91
C THR A 953 -8.75 -0.13 42.86
N PRO A 954 -8.78 -1.45 43.05
CA PRO A 954 -9.60 -2.32 42.24
C PRO A 954 -11.07 -2.02 42.55
N ILE A 955 -11.91 -1.90 41.51
CA ILE A 955 -13.36 -1.91 41.70
C ILE A 955 -13.72 -3.27 42.30
N SER A 956 -14.48 -3.27 43.41
CA SER A 956 -14.89 -4.53 44.04
C SER A 956 -15.89 -5.24 43.14
N VAL A 957 -15.56 -6.44 42.68
CA VAL A 957 -16.48 -7.33 41.96
C VAL A 957 -17.74 -7.53 42.83
N ILE A 958 -18.90 -7.17 42.29
CA ILE A 958 -20.19 -7.25 42.99
C ILE A 958 -20.83 -8.61 42.66
N GLY A 959 -21.53 -9.24 43.60
CA GLY A 959 -22.30 -10.44 43.28
C GLY A 959 -23.53 -10.12 42.43
N ALA A 960 -23.92 -11.06 41.56
CA ALA A 960 -25.17 -11.00 40.80
C ALA A 960 -25.91 -12.33 40.94
N THR A 961 -27.22 -12.26 41.18
CA THR A 961 -28.10 -13.43 41.08
C THR A 961 -28.67 -13.47 39.66
N VAL A 962 -28.50 -14.60 38.97
CA VAL A 962 -29.07 -14.84 37.63
C VAL A 962 -30.03 -16.01 37.70
N THR A 963 -31.23 -15.84 37.18
CA THR A 963 -32.25 -16.90 37.06
C THR A 963 -32.60 -17.11 35.58
N LYS A 964 -32.51 -18.35 35.09
CA LYS A 964 -32.99 -18.74 33.77
C LYS A 964 -34.46 -19.17 33.88
N THR A 965 -35.33 -18.48 33.15
CA THR A 965 -36.68 -18.95 32.82
C THR A 965 -36.69 -19.38 31.35
N GLU A 966 -37.48 -20.38 31.00
CA GLU A 966 -37.48 -20.98 29.65
C GLU A 966 -38.90 -21.08 29.10
N THR A 967 -39.06 -20.76 27.81
CA THR A 967 -40.30 -20.90 27.05
C THR A 967 -40.10 -21.85 25.87
N ASP A 968 -41.14 -22.07 25.06
CA ASP A 968 -41.04 -22.88 23.84
C ASP A 968 -40.14 -22.23 22.76
N GLN A 969 -39.81 -20.93 22.87
CA GLN A 969 -39.06 -20.18 21.85
C GLN A 969 -37.84 -19.40 22.38
N GLU A 970 -37.79 -19.07 23.68
CA GLU A 970 -36.77 -18.19 24.27
C GLU A 970 -36.25 -18.72 25.62
N TYR A 971 -35.02 -18.34 25.98
CA TYR A 971 -34.61 -18.21 27.38
C TYR A 971 -34.75 -16.76 27.83
N ILE A 972 -35.15 -16.57 29.08
CA ILE A 972 -35.23 -15.26 29.73
C ILE A 972 -34.29 -15.30 30.94
N PHE A 973 -33.26 -14.46 30.91
CA PHE A 973 -32.30 -14.32 32.00
C PHE A 973 -32.64 -13.12 32.87
N ASP A 974 -33.21 -13.40 34.04
CA ASP A 974 -33.47 -12.39 35.07
C ASP A 974 -32.22 -12.20 35.92
N VAL A 975 -31.62 -11.01 35.84
CA VAL A 975 -30.36 -10.64 36.49
C VAL A 975 -30.63 -9.56 37.55
N GLU A 976 -30.15 -9.78 38.78
CA GLU A 976 -30.24 -8.83 39.90
C GLU A 976 -28.87 -8.63 40.55
N LEU A 977 -28.37 -7.39 40.57
CA LEU A 977 -27.15 -7.03 41.29
C LEU A 977 -27.37 -6.98 42.81
N GLU A 978 -26.45 -7.56 43.59
CA GLU A 978 -26.49 -7.48 45.05
C GLU A 978 -26.37 -6.04 45.57
N GLN A 979 -25.62 -5.18 44.86
CA GLN A 979 -25.48 -3.75 45.17
C GLN A 979 -25.77 -2.90 43.91
N PRO A 980 -26.44 -1.74 44.05
CA PRO A 980 -26.73 -0.88 42.91
C PRO A 980 -25.44 -0.32 42.30
N HIS A 981 -25.38 -0.29 40.96
CA HIS A 981 -24.32 0.36 40.21
C HIS A 981 -24.95 1.10 39.02
N ASP A 982 -24.64 2.38 38.86
CA ASP A 982 -25.13 3.19 37.75
C ASP A 982 -24.34 2.87 36.46
N ASN A 983 -24.91 3.15 35.29
CA ASN A 983 -24.24 3.07 33.97
C ASN A 983 -23.62 1.68 33.67
N CYS A 984 -24.44 0.63 33.74
CA CYS A 984 -24.01 -0.74 33.46
C CYS A 984 -24.98 -1.54 32.59
N ASN A 985 -24.43 -2.45 31.79
CA ASN A 985 -25.16 -3.29 30.85
C ASN A 985 -24.90 -4.76 31.17
N VAL A 986 -25.96 -5.57 31.06
CA VAL A 986 -25.94 -7.03 31.17
C VAL A 986 -25.74 -7.60 29.77
N TYR A 987 -24.72 -8.45 29.60
CA TYR A 987 -24.42 -9.18 28.37
C TYR A 987 -24.73 -10.65 28.60
N VAL A 988 -25.64 -11.22 27.83
CA VAL A 988 -25.93 -12.66 27.80
C VAL A 988 -25.31 -13.21 26.52
N ALA A 989 -24.27 -14.01 26.67
CA ALA A 989 -23.49 -14.59 25.58
C ALA A 989 -23.72 -16.11 25.54
N ILE A 990 -24.32 -16.62 24.46
CA ILE A 990 -24.60 -18.03 24.27
C ILE A 990 -23.47 -18.69 23.50
N TYR A 991 -23.02 -19.82 23.99
CA TYR A 991 -22.01 -20.65 23.37
C TYR A 991 -22.55 -22.05 23.09
N ASP A 992 -22.05 -22.65 22.01
CA ASP A 992 -22.28 -24.05 21.67
C ASP A 992 -21.42 -25.01 22.52
N GLU A 993 -21.57 -26.31 22.26
CA GLU A 993 -20.78 -27.37 22.91
C GLU A 993 -19.26 -27.30 22.61
N ASN A 994 -18.84 -26.52 21.60
CA ASN A 994 -17.45 -26.26 21.25
C ASN A 994 -16.89 -24.98 21.89
N HIS A 995 -17.69 -24.27 22.70
CA HIS A 995 -17.41 -22.93 23.24
C HIS A 995 -17.25 -21.85 22.15
N CYS A 996 -17.82 -22.04 20.96
CA CYS A 996 -18.00 -20.98 19.97
C CYS A 996 -19.17 -20.09 20.39
N LEU A 997 -18.99 -18.77 20.31
CA LEU A 997 -20.04 -17.80 20.61
C LEU A 997 -21.06 -17.78 19.47
N ILE A 998 -22.30 -18.21 19.74
CA ILE A 998 -23.37 -18.31 18.73
C ILE A 998 -24.40 -17.18 18.82
N ALA A 999 -24.53 -16.51 19.99
CA ALA A 999 -25.31 -15.27 20.09
C ALA A 999 -24.87 -14.39 21.26
N VAL A 1000 -25.16 -13.09 21.16
CA VAL A 1000 -25.10 -12.14 22.28
C VAL A 1000 -26.37 -11.29 22.30
N ARG A 1001 -26.93 -11.08 23.48
CA ARG A 1001 -27.90 -10.01 23.76
C ARG A 1001 -27.37 -9.10 24.86
N ILE A 1002 -27.67 -7.82 24.74
CA ILE A 1002 -27.24 -6.77 25.66
C ILE A 1002 -28.50 -6.06 26.16
N ALA A 1003 -28.62 -5.86 27.46
CA ALA A 1003 -29.67 -5.04 28.06
C ALA A 1003 -29.07 -4.09 29.09
N SER A 1004 -29.46 -2.82 29.06
CA SER A 1004 -29.11 -1.89 30.14
C SER A 1004 -29.79 -2.28 31.44
N LEU A 1005 -29.05 -2.26 32.55
CA LEU A 1005 -29.61 -2.53 33.86
C LEU A 1005 -30.47 -1.33 34.29
N ASP A 1006 -31.76 -1.55 34.56
CA ASP A 1006 -32.62 -0.47 35.04
C ASP A 1006 -32.16 -0.02 36.45
N THR A 1007 -32.44 1.25 36.75
CA THR A 1007 -32.30 1.92 38.05
C THR A 1007 -32.88 1.14 39.24
N THR A 1008 -33.71 0.11 38.99
CA THR A 1008 -34.24 -0.84 39.98
C THR A 1008 -33.30 -2.01 40.32
N LYS A 1009 -32.07 -2.02 39.79
CA LYS A 1009 -31.01 -3.06 39.93
C LYS A 1009 -31.25 -4.38 39.18
N LYS A 1010 -32.21 -4.41 38.26
CA LYS A 1010 -32.63 -5.63 37.56
C LYS A 1010 -32.62 -5.43 36.05
N ALA A 1011 -32.34 -6.51 35.33
CA ALA A 1011 -32.65 -6.62 33.90
C ALA A 1011 -33.21 -8.02 33.62
N SER A 1012 -34.13 -8.09 32.68
CA SER A 1012 -34.60 -9.36 32.09
C SER A 1012 -34.13 -9.37 30.64
N VAL A 1013 -33.30 -10.35 30.28
CA VAL A 1013 -32.72 -10.45 28.93
C VAL A 1013 -33.34 -11.66 28.23
N PRO A 1014 -34.34 -11.47 27.35
CA PRO A 1014 -34.81 -12.53 26.47
C PRO A 1014 -33.77 -12.79 25.38
N ILE A 1015 -33.61 -14.06 25.03
CA ILE A 1015 -32.80 -14.51 23.91
C ILE A 1015 -33.47 -15.74 23.29
N ASP A 1016 -33.66 -15.69 21.97
CA ASP A 1016 -34.23 -16.79 21.21
C ASP A 1016 -33.39 -18.07 21.36
N LYS A 1017 -34.05 -19.22 21.37
CA LYS A 1017 -33.37 -20.53 21.34
C LYS A 1017 -32.73 -20.78 19.98
N LEU A 1018 -31.53 -21.32 20.00
CA LEU A 1018 -30.67 -21.57 18.83
C LEU A 1018 -30.21 -23.02 18.81
N GLU A 1019 -30.03 -23.57 17.60
CA GLU A 1019 -29.53 -24.95 17.50
C GLU A 1019 -28.10 -25.09 18.04
N ASN A 1020 -27.85 -26.16 18.80
CA ASN A 1020 -26.57 -26.52 19.41
C ASN A 1020 -26.11 -25.62 20.58
N GLU A 1021 -27.00 -24.80 21.12
CA GLU A 1021 -26.77 -24.05 22.36
C GLU A 1021 -26.44 -24.96 23.56
N HIS A 1022 -25.45 -24.55 24.36
CA HIS A 1022 -24.91 -25.38 25.44
C HIS A 1022 -24.73 -24.62 26.76
N ILE A 1023 -24.11 -23.43 26.72
CA ILE A 1023 -23.94 -22.57 27.90
C ILE A 1023 -24.24 -21.11 27.60
N ALA A 1024 -24.89 -20.43 28.53
CA ALA A 1024 -24.96 -18.97 28.60
C ALA A 1024 -23.90 -18.45 29.57
N LYS A 1025 -23.12 -17.44 29.18
CA LYS A 1025 -22.31 -16.63 30.09
C LYS A 1025 -22.89 -15.24 30.21
N ILE A 1026 -23.14 -14.84 31.45
CA ILE A 1026 -23.71 -13.54 31.79
C ILE A 1026 -22.58 -12.67 32.36
N PHE A 1027 -22.30 -11.56 31.69
CA PHE A 1027 -21.36 -10.53 32.12
C PHE A 1027 -22.13 -9.26 32.49
N ILE A 1028 -21.60 -8.45 33.39
CA ILE A 1028 -22.15 -7.13 33.71
C ILE A 1028 -20.98 -6.15 33.73
N TRP A 1029 -20.95 -5.23 32.77
CA TRP A 1029 -19.87 -4.27 32.59
C TRP A 1029 -20.42 -2.84 32.62
N THR A 1030 -19.57 -1.87 32.94
CA THR A 1030 -19.91 -0.44 32.81
C THR A 1030 -19.99 -0.02 31.33
N ASP A 1031 -20.55 1.15 31.05
CA ASP A 1031 -20.52 1.78 29.70
C ASP A 1031 -19.09 2.05 29.17
N LYS A 1032 -18.05 1.81 29.99
CA LYS A 1032 -16.63 1.87 29.61
C LYS A 1032 -15.96 0.49 29.48
N LEU A 1033 -16.75 -0.58 29.46
CA LEU A 1033 -16.30 -1.98 29.41
C LEU A 1033 -15.46 -2.41 30.62
N GLU A 1034 -15.64 -1.77 31.78
CA GLU A 1034 -15.02 -2.19 33.03
C GLU A 1034 -15.90 -3.27 33.70
N PRO A 1035 -15.36 -4.44 34.10
CA PRO A 1035 -16.18 -5.53 34.64
C PRO A 1035 -16.67 -5.24 36.06
N ILE A 1036 -17.98 -5.39 36.26
CA ILE A 1036 -18.64 -5.38 37.58
C ILE A 1036 -18.74 -6.80 38.14
N ILE A 1037 -18.97 -7.79 37.27
CA ILE A 1037 -18.90 -9.22 37.58
C ILE A 1037 -18.00 -9.94 36.55
N ASP A 1038 -17.25 -10.97 36.97
CA ASP A 1038 -16.34 -11.72 36.08
C ASP A 1038 -17.11 -12.48 34.98
N SER A 1039 -17.97 -13.43 35.38
CA SER A 1039 -19.07 -13.99 34.58
C SER A 1039 -19.88 -15.00 35.42
N VAL A 1040 -21.17 -15.16 35.12
CA VAL A 1040 -22.00 -16.28 35.61
C VAL A 1040 -22.26 -17.22 34.44
N THR A 1041 -21.88 -18.48 34.55
CA THR A 1041 -22.14 -19.50 33.52
C THR A 1041 -23.36 -20.35 33.91
N ILE A 1042 -24.28 -20.56 32.97
CA ILE A 1042 -25.51 -21.35 33.12
C ILE A 1042 -25.59 -22.34 31.96
N GLU A 1043 -25.83 -23.63 32.25
CA GLU A 1043 -26.14 -24.64 31.22
C GLU A 1043 -27.55 -24.40 30.66
N LEU A 1044 -27.67 -24.49 29.33
CA LEU A 1044 -28.91 -24.24 28.60
C LEU A 1044 -29.80 -25.48 28.48
#